data_AF-A0A6N7WPQ4-F1
#
_entry.id   AF-A0A6N7WPQ4-F1
#
_cell.length_a   1.000
_cell.length_b   1.000
_cell.length_c   1.000
_cell.angle_alpha   90.00
_cell.angle_beta   90.00
_cell.angle_gamma   90.00
#
_symmetry.space_group_name_H-M   'P 1'
#
loop_
_entity.id
_entity.type
_entity.pdbx_description
1 polymer ?
#
loop_
_entity_poly.entity_id
_entity_poly.type
_entity_poly.pdbx_seq_one_letter_code
_entity_poly.pdbx_strand_id
1 'polypeptide(L)'
;MMDLSVFCDKLNKVDGKVYVIEEEIQIPDSGIYEAELQHDNIVDSTLAVYTGPTLTGEQLQTYALSTPSLMPWKRIIRIQTDKKVVYVSYETDGDTVEAQDINIVQDAILETQGGVNAEEARAKSTEMELNRNLQAETERATGEEQRLDGRIDTEASRAQEAENILSLRLDAETGRAEAVEQKNADAIAAEAERAAGAEKKLADNLTGEISRAKAAEEVNADNITAESSRATAAENKNAEDIKAETTRAESAEASIRSTINTNKPIWDDKYTRNEVDNKFSTLETAIDWKEAVNSFADLATAYPKPDDGWTVNVKDTDYTYRWSGTEWVAISANAIPKATQSVDGLLSKEDKAYYDDAYSKRHTHSNKGIIDKITQSLLDAWNAAYTHISDTVMHVTEVERNNWDDANNKKHTHSNKGVIDKLTQAMLDKLSGIAAGAEVNVQPDWNTTDAASDAYIKNKPSALPASDVKAWAKAETKPAYGWTEITGKPSSYTPSAHNHTKSQITDMPTKLSQFTNDSGYITSSDVDTSQNHTHSNKVVLDEITQPMLDKWNTDSDTKVTQTNTTGSADYRMMLSGNANDSTETNIVRKSTHFLANPATGEFYAKGFRRINITGQTLDINTLNLSSGTPCIMRCIEKTSGGAANITNIPVTGQPFLLDIELIRWASATDYITMQTFRNAANPANEYVRFCTSGTWGGWVTRVFTDTKYSHPNSGVTAGTYKSVTVNAQGHVTGGSNPTTLAGYGITDAAAKSHNHDTVYLKKGAMKWNDLGGG
;
A
#
# COMPACT_ATOMS: atom_id res chain seq x y z
N MET A 1 -59.87 9.21 78.21
CA MET A 1 -60.97 8.40 78.74
C MET A 1 -62.07 9.41 79.03
N MET A 2 -63.23 9.26 78.38
CA MET A 2 -64.33 10.21 78.54
C MET A 2 -65.09 9.76 79.78
N ASP A 3 -65.00 10.51 80.89
CA ASP A 3 -65.84 10.25 82.07
C ASP A 3 -67.26 10.66 81.70
N LEU A 4 -68.04 9.68 81.22
CA LEU A 4 -69.40 9.89 80.73
C LEU A 4 -70.43 9.99 81.87
N SER A 5 -70.09 9.56 83.09
CA SER A 5 -70.99 9.67 84.24
C SER A 5 -70.22 9.71 85.57
N VAL A 6 -70.69 10.51 86.53
CA VAL A 6 -70.17 10.58 87.90
C VAL A 6 -71.32 10.27 88.88
N PHE A 7 -71.08 9.36 89.83
CA PHE A 7 -72.03 9.00 90.88
C PHE A 7 -71.49 9.40 92.25
N CYS A 8 -72.35 9.92 93.12
CA CYS A 8 -72.05 10.10 94.54
C CYS A 8 -72.34 8.79 95.30
N ASP A 9 -71.55 8.47 96.31
CA ASP A 9 -71.72 7.25 97.10
C ASP A 9 -73.02 7.32 97.92
N LYS A 10 -73.95 6.37 97.70
CA LYS A 10 -75.13 6.19 98.56
C LYS A 10 -74.78 5.36 99.79
N LEU A 11 -75.26 5.76 100.96
CA LEU A 11 -75.04 5.08 102.23
C LEU A 11 -76.06 3.96 102.47
N ASN A 12 -76.01 2.90 101.66
CA ASN A 12 -76.96 1.79 101.75
C ASN A 12 -76.44 0.66 102.66
N LYS A 13 -76.55 0.83 103.99
CA LYS A 13 -76.06 -0.14 104.98
C LYS A 13 -77.19 -0.71 105.83
N VAL A 14 -77.57 -1.96 105.57
CA VAL A 14 -78.70 -2.68 106.20
C VAL A 14 -78.37 -3.19 107.62
N ASP A 15 -77.36 -2.64 108.29
CA ASP A 15 -76.87 -3.15 109.58
C ASP A 15 -77.56 -2.50 110.80
N GLY A 16 -78.54 -1.62 110.59
CA GLY A 16 -79.34 -0.98 111.63
C GLY A 16 -78.53 -0.04 112.53
N LYS A 17 -77.35 0.39 112.08
CA LYS A 17 -76.51 1.36 112.79
C LYS A 17 -76.79 2.76 112.30
N VAL A 18 -76.58 3.72 113.19
CA VAL A 18 -76.63 5.15 112.88
C VAL A 18 -75.21 5.61 112.52
N TYR A 19 -75.09 6.34 111.41
CA TYR A 19 -73.85 6.85 110.88
C TYR A 19 -73.77 8.35 111.07
N VAL A 20 -72.65 8.84 111.61
CA VAL A 20 -72.36 10.27 111.65
C VAL A 20 -71.72 10.64 110.32
N ILE A 21 -72.39 11.50 109.57
CA ILE A 21 -71.89 12.05 108.32
C ILE A 21 -71.50 13.50 108.55
N GLU A 22 -70.50 13.95 107.80
CA GLU A 22 -70.14 15.35 107.68
C GLU A 22 -70.06 15.68 106.20
N GLU A 23 -70.93 16.58 105.76
CA GLU A 23 -70.93 17.11 104.41
C GLU A 23 -70.19 18.43 104.37
N GLU A 24 -69.15 18.52 103.54
CA GLU A 24 -68.51 19.79 103.22
C GLU A 24 -69.35 20.53 102.17
N ILE A 25 -69.89 21.69 102.57
CA ILE A 25 -70.70 22.53 101.71
C ILE A 25 -69.95 23.81 101.39
N GLN A 26 -69.70 23.99 100.09
CA GLN A 26 -69.16 25.23 99.55
C GLN A 26 -70.31 26.25 99.41
N ILE A 27 -70.26 27.33 100.19
CA ILE A 27 -71.28 28.38 100.19
C ILE A 27 -71.11 29.25 98.94
N PRO A 28 -72.17 29.40 98.10
CA PRO A 28 -72.11 30.24 96.91
C PRO A 28 -71.82 31.71 97.25
N ASP A 29 -71.34 32.47 96.28
CA ASP A 29 -71.02 33.90 96.49
C ASP A 29 -72.22 34.76 96.92
N SER A 30 -73.45 34.26 96.78
CA SER A 30 -74.67 34.88 97.28
C SER A 30 -74.81 34.86 98.81
N GLY A 31 -73.99 34.06 99.52
CA GLY A 31 -74.07 33.85 100.97
C GLY A 31 -75.27 33.01 101.44
N ILE A 32 -76.03 32.45 100.49
CA ILE A 32 -77.19 31.60 100.75
C ILE A 32 -76.98 30.28 100.00
N TYR A 33 -76.90 29.19 100.75
CA TYR A 33 -76.96 27.84 100.23
C TYR A 33 -78.32 27.23 100.55
N GLU A 34 -78.94 26.61 99.57
CA GLU A 34 -80.19 25.87 99.73
C GLU A 34 -80.20 24.68 98.77
N ALA A 35 -80.02 23.48 99.31
CA ALA A 35 -80.11 22.24 98.56
C ALA A 35 -80.49 21.07 99.47
N GLU A 36 -80.84 19.95 98.85
CA GLU A 36 -80.96 18.65 99.51
C GLU A 36 -79.58 18.24 100.05
N LEU A 37 -79.53 17.76 101.30
CA LEU A 37 -78.35 17.09 101.83
C LEU A 37 -78.11 15.79 101.04
N GLN A 38 -76.85 15.37 100.93
CA GLN A 38 -76.42 14.24 100.10
C GLN A 38 -77.04 12.90 100.53
N HIS A 39 -77.38 12.75 101.82
CA HIS A 39 -77.96 11.55 102.38
C HIS A 39 -79.38 11.72 102.92
N ASP A 40 -80.13 10.62 102.98
CA ASP A 40 -81.51 10.59 103.46
C ASP A 40 -81.61 10.21 104.95
N ASN A 41 -82.82 10.12 105.48
CA ASN A 41 -83.20 9.70 106.83
C ASN A 41 -82.41 10.40 107.96
N ILE A 42 -82.18 11.69 107.76
CA ILE A 42 -81.40 12.50 108.69
C ILE A 42 -82.17 12.69 110.01
N VAL A 43 -81.50 12.38 111.13
CA VAL A 43 -82.03 12.58 112.48
C VAL A 43 -81.86 14.05 112.86
N ASP A 44 -82.93 14.83 112.76
CA ASP A 44 -82.89 16.30 112.89
C ASP A 44 -82.31 16.80 114.21
N SER A 45 -82.51 16.07 115.32
CA SER A 45 -81.96 16.46 116.63
C SER A 45 -80.43 16.39 116.72
N THR A 46 -79.79 15.73 115.76
CA THR A 46 -78.33 15.56 115.69
C THR A 46 -77.68 16.49 114.67
N LEU A 47 -78.49 17.14 113.83
CA LEU A 47 -77.97 18.02 112.78
C LEU A 47 -77.39 19.29 113.39
N ALA A 48 -76.15 19.59 113.01
CA ALA A 48 -75.48 20.79 113.41
C ALA A 48 -74.57 21.29 112.29
N VAL A 49 -74.59 22.62 112.09
CA VAL A 49 -73.78 23.29 111.08
C VAL A 49 -72.61 23.98 111.76
N TYR A 50 -71.39 23.64 111.34
CA TYR A 50 -70.16 24.19 111.87
C TYR A 50 -69.37 24.92 110.79
N THR A 51 -68.61 25.92 111.21
CA THR A 51 -67.71 26.68 110.32
C THR A 51 -66.34 26.01 110.14
N GLY A 52 -66.12 24.86 110.79
CA GLY A 52 -64.95 23.98 110.61
C GLY A 52 -65.33 22.50 110.65
N PRO A 53 -64.47 21.61 110.16
CA PRO A 53 -64.74 20.16 110.09
C PRO A 53 -64.71 19.51 111.47
N THR A 54 -65.26 18.32 111.60
CA THR A 54 -65.33 17.49 112.82
C THR A 54 -65.94 18.22 114.02
N LEU A 55 -67.04 18.95 113.81
CA LEU A 55 -67.74 19.71 114.84
C LEU A 55 -66.87 20.82 115.50
N THR A 56 -65.92 21.39 114.76
CA THR A 56 -65.04 22.47 115.24
C THR A 56 -65.45 23.85 114.70
N GLY A 57 -65.00 24.93 115.35
CA GLY A 57 -65.36 26.29 114.96
C GLY A 57 -66.68 26.79 115.56
N GLU A 58 -67.21 27.89 115.01
CA GLU A 58 -68.50 28.45 115.43
C GLU A 58 -69.66 27.59 114.90
N GLN A 59 -70.59 27.23 115.79
CA GLN A 59 -71.82 26.55 115.43
C GLN A 59 -72.86 27.57 114.98
N LEU A 60 -73.36 27.43 113.75
CA LEU A 60 -74.41 28.29 113.23
C LEU A 60 -75.76 27.85 113.82
N GLN A 61 -76.40 28.74 114.57
CA GLN A 61 -77.71 28.49 115.18
C GLN A 61 -78.89 28.90 114.28
N THR A 62 -78.61 29.59 113.17
CA THR A 62 -79.60 30.12 112.23
C THR A 62 -79.49 29.42 110.89
N TYR A 63 -80.01 28.21 110.80
CA TYR A 63 -80.30 27.51 109.55
C TYR A 63 -81.75 27.05 109.55
N ALA A 64 -82.35 26.91 108.38
CA ALA A 64 -83.69 26.38 108.25
C ALA A 64 -83.63 24.98 107.64
N LEU A 65 -84.24 24.01 108.31
CA LEU A 65 -84.49 22.69 107.74
C LEU A 65 -85.91 22.65 107.20
N SER A 66 -86.04 22.12 105.99
CA SER A 66 -87.33 21.84 105.38
C SER A 66 -87.40 20.39 104.93
N THR A 67 -88.58 19.80 105.10
CA THR A 67 -88.86 18.43 104.68
C THR A 67 -89.76 18.48 103.45
N PRO A 68 -89.33 17.93 102.30
CA PRO A 68 -90.18 17.83 101.13
C PRO A 68 -91.44 16.99 101.44
N SER A 69 -92.62 17.48 101.07
CA SER A 69 -93.90 16.82 101.39
C SER A 69 -94.09 15.45 100.73
N LEU A 70 -93.37 15.18 99.65
CA LEU A 70 -93.43 13.92 98.88
C LEU A 70 -92.25 12.98 99.14
N MET A 71 -91.21 13.43 99.84
CA MET A 71 -89.99 12.67 100.16
C MET A 71 -89.60 12.95 101.63
N PRO A 72 -90.35 12.42 102.60
CA PRO A 72 -90.20 12.78 104.02
C PRO A 72 -88.88 12.33 104.65
N TRP A 73 -88.15 11.40 104.01
CA TRP A 73 -86.82 10.96 104.38
C TRP A 73 -85.72 11.95 103.97
N LYS A 74 -86.00 12.91 103.07
CA LYS A 74 -85.02 13.93 102.66
C LYS A 74 -85.08 15.18 103.53
N ARG A 75 -83.96 15.89 103.58
CA ARG A 75 -83.85 17.20 104.24
C ARG A 75 -83.19 18.21 103.31
N ILE A 76 -83.85 19.36 103.14
CA ILE A 76 -83.29 20.54 102.47
C ILE A 76 -82.84 21.49 103.55
N ILE A 77 -81.55 21.81 103.54
CA ILE A 77 -80.98 22.78 104.46
C ILE A 77 -80.80 24.11 103.75
N ARG A 78 -81.31 25.18 104.35
CA ARG A 78 -81.02 26.55 103.96
C ARG A 78 -80.10 27.18 104.99
N ILE A 79 -78.90 27.53 104.57
CA ILE A 79 -77.86 28.14 105.41
C ILE A 79 -77.59 29.55 104.87
N GLN A 80 -77.61 30.53 105.77
CA GLN A 80 -77.22 31.91 105.46
C GLN A 80 -76.00 32.27 106.30
N THR A 81 -74.87 32.47 105.66
CA THR A 81 -73.60 32.75 106.34
C THR A 81 -72.65 33.50 105.42
N ASP A 82 -71.74 34.27 106.01
CA ASP A 82 -70.65 34.96 105.31
C ASP A 82 -69.41 34.06 105.12
N LYS A 83 -69.41 32.85 105.69
CA LYS A 83 -68.34 31.86 105.53
C LYS A 83 -68.41 31.19 104.15
N LYS A 84 -67.23 30.88 103.57
CA LYS A 84 -67.11 30.25 102.25
C LYS A 84 -67.33 28.73 102.27
N VAL A 85 -67.05 28.08 103.40
CA VAL A 85 -67.25 26.64 103.58
C VAL A 85 -67.93 26.44 104.93
N VAL A 86 -68.90 25.54 104.96
CA VAL A 86 -69.50 25.05 106.20
C VAL A 86 -69.57 23.53 106.16
N TYR A 87 -69.58 22.92 107.33
CA TYR A 87 -69.65 21.49 107.50
C TYR A 87 -70.97 21.18 108.18
N VAL A 88 -71.84 20.46 107.48
CA VAL A 88 -73.11 20.01 108.04
C VAL A 88 -72.89 18.60 108.54
N SER A 89 -72.89 18.44 109.86
CA SER A 89 -72.77 17.12 110.47
C SER A 89 -74.11 16.68 111.01
N TYR A 90 -74.45 15.42 110.77
CA TYR A 90 -75.71 14.83 111.18
C TYR A 90 -75.59 13.31 111.28
N GLU A 91 -76.50 12.72 112.04
CA GLU A 91 -76.69 11.28 112.07
C GLU A 91 -77.76 10.84 111.06
N THR A 92 -77.50 9.76 110.33
CA THR A 92 -78.43 9.10 109.41
C THR A 92 -78.42 7.59 109.61
N ASP A 93 -79.57 6.93 109.45
CA ASP A 93 -79.67 5.47 109.42
C ASP A 93 -79.38 4.87 108.02
N GLY A 94 -79.11 5.72 107.02
CA GLY A 94 -78.76 5.36 105.65
C GLY A 94 -79.70 5.95 104.59
N ASP A 95 -79.32 5.79 103.33
CA ASP A 95 -80.08 6.35 102.20
C ASP A 95 -81.27 5.49 101.79
N THR A 96 -82.36 6.15 101.38
CA THR A 96 -83.50 5.48 100.77
C THR A 96 -83.29 5.41 99.27
N VAL A 97 -83.30 4.20 98.69
CA VAL A 97 -83.21 4.06 97.22
C VAL A 97 -84.53 4.50 96.59
N GLU A 98 -84.49 5.59 95.83
CA GLU A 98 -85.65 6.13 95.13
C GLU A 98 -85.71 5.60 93.69
N ALA A 99 -86.91 5.64 93.09
CA ALA A 99 -87.07 5.37 91.66
C ALA A 99 -86.19 6.30 90.80
N GLN A 100 -85.93 7.52 91.28
CA GLN A 100 -85.07 8.49 90.60
C GLN A 100 -83.60 8.05 90.57
N ASP A 101 -83.09 7.42 91.63
CA ASP A 101 -81.70 6.92 91.68
C ASP A 101 -81.48 5.82 90.62
N ILE A 102 -82.47 4.92 90.47
CA ILE A 102 -82.44 3.88 89.45
C ILE A 102 -82.52 4.48 88.04
N ASN A 103 -83.32 5.54 87.85
CA ASN A 103 -83.38 6.25 86.57
C ASN A 103 -82.03 6.89 86.22
N ILE A 104 -81.31 7.49 87.18
CA ILE A 104 -79.98 8.08 86.94
C ILE A 104 -78.97 7.01 86.49
N VAL A 105 -78.97 5.84 87.13
CA VAL A 105 -78.13 4.71 86.69
C VAL A 105 -78.52 4.24 85.29
N GLN A 106 -79.82 4.15 85.02
CA GLN A 106 -80.33 3.75 83.71
C GLN A 106 -79.91 4.76 82.61
N ASP A 107 -79.99 6.06 82.89
CA ASP A 107 -79.57 7.13 81.98
C ASP A 107 -78.06 7.07 81.70
N ALA A 108 -77.24 6.87 82.73
CA ALA A 108 -75.78 6.72 82.57
C ALA A 108 -75.40 5.45 81.79
N ILE A 109 -76.13 4.34 81.98
CA ILE A 109 -75.95 3.12 81.18
C ILE A 109 -76.31 3.39 79.72
N LEU A 110 -77.41 4.10 79.47
CA LEU A 110 -77.82 4.48 78.11
C LEU A 110 -76.79 5.39 77.45
N GLU A 111 -76.26 6.36 78.18
CA GLU A 111 -75.21 7.27 77.70
C GLU A 111 -73.90 6.53 77.38
N THR A 112 -73.46 5.65 78.28
CA THR A 112 -72.27 4.83 78.08
C THR A 112 -72.45 3.88 76.89
N GLN A 113 -73.62 3.25 76.76
CA GLN A 113 -73.94 2.40 75.61
C GLN A 113 -73.94 3.19 74.30
N GLY A 114 -74.47 4.42 74.33
CA GLY A 114 -74.41 5.35 73.20
C GLY A 114 -72.97 5.68 72.80
N GLY A 115 -72.11 5.98 73.77
CA GLY A 115 -70.68 6.25 73.55
C GLY A 115 -69.93 5.05 72.99
N VAL A 116 -70.16 3.85 73.54
CA VAL A 116 -69.57 2.60 73.04
C VAL A 116 -70.02 2.31 71.60
N ASN A 117 -71.32 2.46 71.31
CA ASN A 117 -71.85 2.23 69.95
C ASN A 117 -71.25 3.23 68.94
N ALA A 118 -71.08 4.49 69.34
CA ALA A 118 -70.46 5.50 68.50
C ALA A 118 -68.98 5.18 68.21
N GLU A 119 -68.24 4.72 69.22
CA GLU A 119 -66.85 4.30 69.05
C GLU A 119 -66.73 3.03 68.19
N GLU A 120 -67.62 2.06 68.36
CA GLU A 120 -67.70 0.87 67.50
C GLU A 120 -67.95 1.27 66.04
N ALA A 121 -68.86 2.20 65.78
CA ALA A 121 -69.15 2.70 64.44
C ALA A 121 -67.94 3.43 63.83
N ARG A 122 -67.26 4.29 64.60
CA ARG A 122 -66.05 5.00 64.17
C ARG A 122 -64.91 4.02 63.84
N ALA A 123 -64.68 3.04 64.70
CA ALA A 123 -63.65 2.01 64.50
C ALA A 123 -63.93 1.18 63.24
N LYS A 124 -65.16 0.66 63.07
CA LYS A 124 -65.56 -0.08 61.86
C LYS A 124 -65.41 0.75 60.60
N SER A 125 -65.82 2.02 60.63
CA SER A 125 -65.67 2.92 59.48
C SER A 125 -64.20 3.12 59.09
N THR A 126 -63.32 3.31 60.08
CA THR A 126 -61.88 3.49 59.86
C THR A 126 -61.24 2.22 59.32
N GLU A 127 -61.60 1.06 59.86
CA GLU A 127 -61.09 -0.24 59.43
C GLU A 127 -61.52 -0.59 58.00
N MET A 128 -62.77 -0.28 57.63
CA MET A 128 -63.25 -0.40 56.26
C MET A 128 -62.48 0.50 55.28
N GLU A 129 -62.17 1.74 55.68
CA GLU A 129 -61.40 2.68 54.86
C GLU A 129 -59.95 2.18 54.67
N LEU A 130 -59.32 1.70 55.75
CA LEU A 130 -57.98 1.13 55.68
C LEU A 130 -57.93 -0.08 54.76
N ASN A 131 -58.94 -0.95 54.82
CA ASN A 131 -59.02 -2.13 53.97
C ASN A 131 -59.20 -1.75 52.48
N ARG A 132 -60.00 -0.72 52.20
CA ARG A 132 -60.16 -0.19 50.83
C ARG A 132 -58.85 0.39 50.30
N ASN A 133 -58.13 1.16 51.11
CA ASN A 133 -56.85 1.75 50.72
C ASN A 133 -55.79 0.67 50.48
N LEU A 134 -55.74 -0.35 51.34
CA LEU A 134 -54.82 -1.47 51.19
C LEU A 134 -55.11 -2.27 49.91
N GLN A 135 -56.39 -2.48 49.59
CA GLN A 135 -56.78 -3.16 48.36
C GLN A 135 -56.41 -2.35 47.11
N ALA A 136 -56.69 -1.04 47.10
CA ALA A 136 -56.30 -0.15 46.01
C ALA A 136 -54.77 -0.12 45.80
N GLU A 137 -53.99 -0.10 46.89
CA GLU A 137 -52.53 -0.14 46.81
C GLU A 137 -52.03 -1.49 46.30
N THR A 138 -52.68 -2.59 46.69
CA THR A 138 -52.37 -3.93 46.18
C THR A 138 -52.63 -4.03 44.68
N GLU A 139 -53.76 -3.51 44.19
CA GLU A 139 -54.10 -3.45 42.77
C GLU A 139 -53.12 -2.57 41.98
N ARG A 140 -52.75 -1.41 42.52
CA ARG A 140 -51.75 -0.52 41.92
C ARG A 140 -50.38 -1.19 41.81
N ALA A 141 -49.92 -1.85 42.88
CA ALA A 141 -48.63 -2.52 42.92
C ALA A 141 -48.57 -3.71 41.95
N THR A 142 -49.58 -4.58 41.97
CA THR A 142 -49.66 -5.73 41.06
C THR A 142 -49.78 -5.32 39.61
N GLY A 143 -50.54 -4.26 39.30
CA GLY A 143 -50.62 -3.71 37.95
C GLY A 143 -49.28 -3.15 37.45
N GLU A 144 -48.51 -2.49 38.32
CA GLU A 144 -47.19 -1.96 37.98
C GLU A 144 -46.15 -3.08 37.81
N GLU A 145 -46.17 -4.12 38.65
CA GLU A 145 -45.33 -5.32 38.47
C GLU A 145 -45.61 -5.99 37.13
N GLN A 146 -46.87 -6.24 36.78
CA GLN A 146 -47.25 -6.83 35.48
C GLN A 146 -46.79 -5.96 34.30
N ARG A 147 -46.89 -4.63 34.43
CA ARG A 147 -46.42 -3.69 33.40
C ARG A 147 -44.90 -3.73 33.23
N LEU A 148 -44.16 -3.82 34.34
CA LEU A 148 -42.70 -3.91 34.32
C LEU A 148 -42.24 -5.24 33.75
N ASP A 149 -42.86 -6.36 34.15
CA ASP A 149 -42.58 -7.68 33.60
C ASP A 149 -42.79 -7.72 32.08
N GLY A 150 -43.95 -7.23 31.60
CA GLY A 150 -44.22 -7.19 30.15
C GLY A 150 -43.22 -6.32 29.36
N ARG A 151 -42.72 -5.22 29.97
CA ARG A 151 -41.66 -4.39 29.36
C ARG A 151 -40.32 -5.11 29.34
N ILE A 152 -39.97 -5.82 30.41
CA ILE A 152 -38.73 -6.59 30.51
C ILE A 152 -38.74 -7.74 29.49
N ASP A 153 -39.85 -8.49 29.38
CA ASP A 153 -39.99 -9.59 28.41
C ASP A 153 -39.87 -9.11 26.96
N THR A 154 -40.49 -7.97 26.65
CA THR A 154 -40.39 -7.35 25.32
C THR A 154 -38.96 -6.92 25.01
N GLU A 155 -38.28 -6.30 25.99
CA GLU A 155 -36.91 -5.86 25.83
C GLU A 155 -35.93 -7.03 25.71
N ALA A 156 -36.12 -8.08 26.52
CA ALA A 156 -35.34 -9.31 26.43
C ALA A 156 -35.49 -9.97 25.06
N SER A 157 -36.72 -10.03 24.52
CA SER A 157 -36.99 -10.57 23.18
C SER A 157 -36.31 -9.74 22.09
N ARG A 158 -36.42 -8.40 22.17
CA ARG A 158 -35.78 -7.46 21.23
C ARG A 158 -34.26 -7.59 21.25
N ALA A 159 -33.67 -7.69 22.44
CA ALA A 159 -32.23 -7.85 22.63
C ALA A 159 -31.74 -9.18 22.05
N GLN A 160 -32.43 -10.29 22.36
CA GLN A 160 -32.08 -11.62 21.86
C GLN A 160 -32.14 -11.69 20.32
N GLU A 161 -33.16 -11.11 19.69
CA GLU A 161 -33.27 -11.04 18.24
C GLU A 161 -32.12 -10.23 17.61
N ALA A 162 -31.78 -9.09 18.20
CA ALA A 162 -30.68 -8.25 17.74
C ALA A 162 -29.32 -8.95 17.88
N GLU A 163 -29.08 -9.63 19.00
CA GLU A 163 -27.86 -10.42 19.25
C GLU A 163 -27.75 -11.59 18.25
N ASN A 164 -28.83 -12.31 18.00
CA ASN A 164 -28.84 -13.39 17.00
C ASN A 164 -28.53 -12.88 15.59
N ILE A 165 -29.10 -11.74 15.20
CA ILE A 165 -28.80 -11.10 13.91
C ILE A 165 -27.34 -10.67 13.83
N LEU A 166 -26.79 -10.08 14.90
CA LEU A 166 -25.38 -9.68 14.95
C LEU A 166 -24.45 -10.88 14.86
N SER A 167 -24.74 -11.97 15.57
CA SER A 167 -23.98 -13.23 15.48
C SER A 167 -23.97 -13.77 14.05
N LEU A 168 -25.14 -13.89 13.41
CA LEU A 168 -25.24 -14.38 12.03
C LEU A 168 -24.48 -13.49 11.03
N ARG A 169 -24.52 -12.17 11.22
CA ARG A 169 -23.77 -11.22 10.37
C ARG A 169 -22.27 -11.33 10.59
N LEU A 170 -21.83 -11.54 11.83
CA LEU A 170 -20.42 -11.73 12.16
C LEU A 170 -19.90 -13.04 11.59
N ASP A 171 -20.67 -14.13 11.68
CA ASP A 171 -20.31 -15.43 11.09
C ASP A 171 -20.20 -15.34 9.57
N ALA A 172 -21.16 -14.67 8.92
CA ALA A 172 -21.14 -14.44 7.47
C ALA A 172 -19.95 -13.58 7.03
N GLU A 173 -19.63 -12.53 7.78
CA GLU A 173 -18.48 -11.67 7.49
C GLU A 173 -17.15 -12.39 7.72
N THR A 174 -17.07 -13.22 8.77
CA THR A 174 -15.91 -14.08 9.05
C THR A 174 -15.68 -15.05 7.90
N GLY A 175 -16.70 -15.78 7.46
CA GLY A 175 -16.58 -16.69 6.31
C GLY A 175 -16.25 -15.97 5.00
N ARG A 176 -16.76 -14.75 4.79
CA ARG A 176 -16.40 -13.91 3.63
C ARG A 176 -14.93 -13.50 3.69
N ALA A 177 -14.43 -13.10 4.85
CA ALA A 177 -13.04 -12.70 5.06
C ALA A 177 -12.10 -13.90 4.84
N GLU A 178 -12.35 -15.04 5.48
CA GLU A 178 -11.57 -16.27 5.32
C GLU A 178 -11.50 -16.72 3.85
N ALA A 179 -12.62 -16.66 3.11
CA ALA A 179 -12.64 -17.04 1.70
C ALA A 179 -11.83 -16.08 0.80
N VAL A 180 -11.80 -14.79 1.11
CA VAL A 180 -10.98 -13.81 0.38
C VAL A 180 -9.50 -13.96 0.74
N GLU A 181 -9.18 -14.17 2.02
CA GLU A 181 -7.82 -14.42 2.49
C GLU A 181 -7.24 -15.69 1.88
N GLN A 182 -8.01 -16.78 1.81
CA GLN A 182 -7.60 -18.01 1.14
C GLN A 182 -7.32 -17.77 -0.35
N LYS A 183 -8.20 -17.05 -1.06
CA LYS A 183 -7.96 -16.72 -2.49
C LYS A 183 -6.70 -15.89 -2.69
N ASN A 184 -6.42 -14.93 -1.80
CA ASN A 184 -5.20 -14.14 -1.87
C ASN A 184 -3.96 -15.00 -1.58
N ALA A 185 -4.03 -15.90 -0.59
CA ALA A 185 -2.96 -16.85 -0.29
C ALA A 185 -2.67 -17.77 -1.49
N ASP A 186 -3.70 -18.34 -2.10
CA ASP A 186 -3.58 -19.19 -3.29
C ASP A 186 -2.98 -18.43 -4.48
N ALA A 187 -3.41 -17.18 -4.70
CA ALA A 187 -2.88 -16.33 -5.77
C ALA A 187 -1.40 -15.98 -5.55
N ILE A 188 -1.00 -15.68 -4.31
CA ILE A 188 0.40 -15.43 -3.95
C ILE A 188 1.25 -16.68 -4.16
N ALA A 189 0.75 -17.86 -3.74
CA ALA A 189 1.45 -19.12 -3.93
C ALA A 189 1.65 -19.45 -5.42
N ALA A 190 0.60 -19.29 -6.24
CA ALA A 190 0.68 -19.50 -7.68
C ALA A 190 1.65 -18.51 -8.36
N GLU A 191 1.66 -17.25 -7.93
CA GLU A 191 2.60 -16.25 -8.45
C GLU A 191 4.05 -16.55 -8.04
N ALA A 192 4.28 -17.03 -6.82
CA ALA A 192 5.59 -17.47 -6.37
C ALA A 192 6.13 -18.66 -7.20
N GLU A 193 5.28 -19.65 -7.49
CA GLU A 193 5.64 -20.77 -8.37
C GLU A 193 5.94 -20.30 -9.80
N ARG A 194 5.11 -19.39 -10.35
CA ARG A 194 5.31 -18.81 -11.67
C ARG A 194 6.63 -18.04 -11.76
N ALA A 195 6.94 -17.23 -10.75
CA ALA A 195 8.19 -16.47 -10.66
C ALA A 195 9.40 -17.39 -10.59
N ALA A 196 9.39 -18.38 -9.69
CA ALA A 196 10.47 -19.37 -9.56
C ALA A 196 10.70 -20.15 -10.87
N GLY A 197 9.63 -20.51 -11.59
CA GLY A 197 9.73 -21.16 -12.90
C GLY A 197 10.35 -20.26 -13.97
N ALA A 198 9.98 -18.98 -14.01
CA ALA A 198 10.55 -18.00 -14.94
C ALA A 198 12.03 -17.73 -14.66
N GLU A 199 12.39 -17.56 -13.39
CA GLU A 199 13.78 -17.38 -12.93
C GLU A 199 14.64 -18.58 -13.28
N LYS A 200 14.14 -19.81 -13.03
CA LYS A 200 14.84 -21.04 -13.43
C LYS A 200 15.08 -21.08 -14.93
N LYS A 201 14.08 -20.75 -15.75
CA LYS A 201 14.20 -20.74 -17.21
C LYS A 201 15.22 -19.71 -17.70
N LEU A 202 15.27 -18.53 -17.07
CA LEU A 202 16.27 -17.51 -17.37
C LEU A 202 17.68 -17.98 -17.00
N ALA A 203 17.83 -18.62 -15.85
CA ALA A 203 19.11 -19.19 -15.40
C ALA A 203 19.60 -20.32 -16.33
N ASP A 204 18.71 -21.22 -16.74
CA ASP A 204 19.00 -22.30 -17.69
C ASP A 204 19.43 -21.72 -19.06
N ASN A 205 18.69 -20.73 -19.57
CA ASN A 205 19.02 -20.04 -20.82
C ASN A 205 20.38 -19.34 -20.76
N LEU A 206 20.66 -18.62 -19.66
CA LEU A 206 21.94 -17.92 -19.47
C LEU A 206 23.11 -18.91 -19.40
N THR A 207 22.92 -20.04 -18.72
CA THR A 207 23.94 -21.10 -18.63
C THR A 207 24.18 -21.74 -20.01
N GLY A 208 23.12 -21.97 -20.78
CA GLY A 208 23.22 -22.44 -22.16
C GLY A 208 23.95 -21.45 -23.07
N GLU A 209 23.65 -20.16 -22.94
CA GLU A 209 24.30 -19.08 -23.67
C GLU A 209 25.79 -18.99 -23.35
N ILE A 210 26.16 -19.01 -22.06
CA ILE A 210 27.55 -19.02 -21.61
C ILE A 210 28.30 -20.21 -22.21
N SER A 211 27.68 -21.38 -22.24
CA SER A 211 28.30 -22.59 -22.80
C SER A 211 28.51 -22.46 -24.31
N ARG A 212 27.51 -21.94 -25.04
CA ARG A 212 27.61 -21.71 -26.49
C ARG A 212 28.67 -20.67 -26.82
N ALA A 213 28.74 -19.57 -26.07
CA ALA A 213 29.71 -18.50 -26.27
C ALA A 213 31.13 -19.01 -26.05
N LYS A 214 31.39 -19.71 -24.94
CA LYS A 214 32.71 -20.32 -24.66
C LYS A 214 33.17 -21.26 -25.76
N ALA A 215 32.28 -22.13 -26.25
CA ALA A 215 32.61 -23.06 -27.33
C ALA A 215 32.94 -22.32 -28.64
N ALA A 216 32.21 -21.25 -28.97
CA ALA A 216 32.50 -20.43 -30.15
C ALA A 216 33.82 -19.66 -30.02
N GLU A 217 34.12 -19.14 -28.83
CA GLU A 217 35.38 -18.47 -28.51
C GLU A 217 36.57 -19.42 -28.62
N GLU A 218 36.44 -20.66 -28.11
CA GLU A 218 37.45 -21.71 -28.24
C GLU A 218 37.74 -22.03 -29.72
N VAL A 219 36.69 -22.25 -30.53
CA VAL A 219 36.83 -22.48 -31.98
C VAL A 219 37.52 -21.30 -32.68
N ASN A 220 37.18 -20.06 -32.31
CA ASN A 220 37.83 -18.89 -32.88
C ASN A 220 39.31 -18.80 -32.47
N ALA A 221 39.64 -19.11 -31.21
CA ALA A 221 41.02 -19.15 -30.72
C ALA A 221 41.85 -20.22 -31.46
N ASP A 222 41.28 -21.40 -31.69
CA ASP A 222 41.91 -22.48 -32.46
C ASP A 222 42.15 -22.07 -33.92
N ASN A 223 41.15 -21.44 -34.55
CA ASN A 223 41.25 -20.95 -35.92
C ASN A 223 42.33 -19.87 -36.07
N ILE A 224 42.41 -18.93 -35.13
CA ILE A 224 43.45 -17.89 -35.12
C ILE A 224 44.83 -18.52 -34.95
N THR A 225 44.96 -19.50 -34.06
CA THR A 225 46.22 -20.22 -33.83
C THR A 225 46.67 -20.99 -35.08
N ALA A 226 45.73 -21.67 -35.76
CA ALA A 226 45.99 -22.38 -37.00
C ALA A 226 46.36 -21.42 -38.15
N GLU A 227 45.66 -20.29 -38.27
CA GLU A 227 45.95 -19.24 -39.24
C GLU A 227 47.34 -18.65 -39.03
N SER A 228 47.68 -18.29 -37.79
CA SER A 228 49.00 -17.78 -37.42
C SER A 228 50.12 -18.76 -37.79
N SER A 229 49.91 -20.05 -37.53
CA SER A 229 50.85 -21.11 -37.90
C SER A 229 51.00 -21.23 -39.42
N ARG A 230 49.90 -21.18 -40.18
CA ARG A 230 49.92 -21.24 -41.64
C ARG A 230 50.61 -20.01 -42.25
N ALA A 231 50.31 -18.82 -41.74
CA ALA A 231 50.91 -17.56 -42.19
C ALA A 231 52.43 -17.58 -41.95
N THR A 232 52.86 -17.94 -40.73
CA THR A 232 54.28 -18.06 -40.38
C THR A 232 55.01 -19.04 -41.29
N ALA A 233 54.40 -20.20 -41.59
CA ALA A 233 55.00 -21.18 -42.50
C ALA A 233 55.13 -20.66 -43.94
N ALA A 234 54.12 -19.95 -44.44
CA ALA A 234 54.15 -19.33 -45.76
C ALA A 234 55.19 -18.19 -45.85
N GLU A 235 55.29 -17.36 -44.80
CA GLU A 235 56.29 -16.29 -44.70
C GLU A 235 57.71 -16.84 -44.68
N ASN A 236 57.96 -17.89 -43.89
CA ASN A 236 59.26 -18.59 -43.89
C ASN A 236 59.59 -19.15 -45.26
N LYS A 237 58.61 -19.78 -45.94
CA LYS A 237 58.81 -20.31 -47.29
C LYS A 237 59.13 -19.21 -48.31
N ASN A 238 58.40 -18.10 -48.26
CA ASN A 238 58.68 -16.93 -49.11
C ASN A 238 60.07 -16.36 -48.82
N ALA A 239 60.49 -16.29 -47.55
CA ALA A 239 61.82 -15.83 -47.18
C ALA A 239 62.92 -16.77 -47.71
N GLU A 240 62.72 -18.08 -47.64
CA GLU A 240 63.63 -19.08 -48.23
C GLU A 240 63.71 -18.94 -49.75
N ASP A 241 62.57 -18.77 -50.43
CA ASP A 241 62.52 -18.63 -51.89
C ASP A 241 63.19 -17.34 -52.36
N ILE A 242 62.96 -16.21 -51.67
CA ILE A 242 63.65 -14.95 -51.94
C ILE A 242 65.16 -15.10 -51.74
N LYS A 243 65.58 -15.78 -50.68
CA LYS A 243 67.01 -16.03 -50.42
C LYS A 243 67.64 -16.89 -51.52
N ALA A 244 66.96 -17.96 -51.94
CA ALA A 244 67.41 -18.82 -53.02
C ALA A 244 67.53 -18.07 -54.36
N GLU A 245 66.52 -17.24 -54.68
CA GLU A 245 66.54 -16.41 -55.89
C GLU A 245 67.65 -15.35 -55.84
N THR A 246 67.87 -14.73 -54.67
CA THR A 246 68.99 -13.80 -54.45
C THR A 246 70.33 -14.49 -54.74
N THR A 247 70.56 -15.68 -54.19
CA THR A 247 71.78 -16.46 -54.46
C THR A 247 71.93 -16.85 -55.93
N ARG A 248 70.82 -17.22 -56.60
CA ARG A 248 70.81 -17.54 -58.03
C ARG A 248 71.19 -16.31 -58.86
N ALA A 249 70.62 -15.15 -58.54
CA ALA A 249 70.91 -13.88 -59.22
C ALA A 249 72.36 -13.45 -59.03
N GLU A 250 72.88 -13.48 -57.80
CA GLU A 250 74.29 -13.18 -57.50
C GLU A 250 75.25 -14.09 -58.28
N SER A 251 74.94 -15.38 -58.38
CA SER A 251 75.74 -16.35 -59.14
C SER A 251 75.72 -16.06 -60.65
N ALA A 252 74.54 -15.76 -61.20
CA ALA A 252 74.40 -15.38 -62.60
C ALA A 252 75.14 -14.07 -62.92
N GLU A 253 75.01 -13.07 -62.05
CA GLU A 253 75.75 -11.81 -62.17
C GLU A 253 77.26 -12.02 -62.09
N ALA A 254 77.75 -12.86 -61.17
CA ALA A 254 79.17 -13.19 -61.08
C ALA A 254 79.68 -13.87 -62.37
N SER A 255 78.89 -14.76 -62.97
CA SER A 255 79.20 -15.41 -64.24
C SER A 255 79.25 -14.41 -65.41
N ILE A 256 78.29 -13.49 -65.47
CA ILE A 256 78.27 -12.39 -66.46
C ILE A 256 79.49 -11.48 -66.27
N ARG A 257 79.80 -11.08 -65.03
CA ARG A 257 80.99 -10.26 -64.71
C ARG A 257 82.26 -10.98 -65.13
N SER A 258 82.38 -12.28 -64.88
CA SER A 258 83.52 -13.08 -65.33
C SER A 258 83.64 -13.07 -66.84
N THR A 259 82.55 -13.30 -67.57
CA THR A 259 82.52 -13.31 -69.04
C THR A 259 82.93 -11.95 -69.60
N ILE A 260 82.39 -10.86 -69.05
CA ILE A 260 82.77 -9.48 -69.41
C ILE A 260 84.26 -9.27 -69.17
N ASN A 261 84.78 -9.64 -68.00
CA ASN A 261 86.19 -9.46 -67.66
C ASN A 261 87.11 -10.28 -68.56
N THR A 262 86.71 -11.50 -68.96
CA THR A 262 87.45 -12.33 -69.92
C THR A 262 87.48 -11.73 -71.31
N ASN A 263 86.37 -11.14 -71.77
CA ASN A 263 86.28 -10.54 -73.11
C ASN A 263 86.81 -9.11 -73.17
N LYS A 264 86.89 -8.41 -72.04
CA LYS A 264 87.34 -7.02 -71.95
C LYS A 264 88.67 -6.74 -72.67
N PRO A 265 89.72 -7.58 -72.55
CA PRO A 265 90.97 -7.37 -73.30
C PRO A 265 90.85 -7.54 -74.82
N ILE A 266 89.79 -8.20 -75.31
CA ILE A 266 89.49 -8.34 -76.75
C ILE A 266 88.70 -7.11 -77.23
N TRP A 267 87.84 -6.55 -76.38
CA TRP A 267 87.02 -5.36 -76.67
C TRP A 267 87.78 -4.05 -76.52
N ASP A 268 88.75 -3.99 -75.61
CA ASP A 268 89.68 -2.87 -75.54
C ASP A 268 90.58 -2.95 -76.79
N ASP A 269 90.52 -1.94 -77.66
CA ASP A 269 91.21 -1.95 -78.96
C ASP A 269 92.67 -2.37 -78.82
N LYS A 270 93.06 -3.42 -79.56
CA LYS A 270 94.43 -3.98 -79.58
C LYS A 270 95.50 -2.93 -79.94
N TYR A 271 95.10 -1.85 -80.61
CA TYR A 271 95.92 -0.71 -80.95
C TYR A 271 95.21 0.57 -80.52
N THR A 272 95.93 1.45 -79.84
CA THR A 272 95.45 2.79 -79.51
C THR A 272 95.12 3.58 -80.78
N ARG A 273 94.23 4.58 -80.68
CA ARG A 273 93.90 5.48 -81.80
C ARG A 273 95.16 6.03 -82.48
N ASN A 274 96.17 6.40 -81.69
CA ASN A 274 97.47 6.83 -82.21
C ASN A 274 98.20 5.77 -83.04
N GLU A 275 98.15 4.49 -82.65
CA GLU A 275 98.79 3.40 -83.41
C GLU A 275 98.04 3.11 -84.71
N VAL A 276 96.71 3.24 -84.71
CA VAL A 276 95.89 3.13 -85.93
C VAL A 276 96.17 4.31 -86.86
N ASP A 277 96.14 5.54 -86.34
CA ASP A 277 96.40 6.75 -87.11
C ASP A 277 97.81 6.76 -87.70
N ASN A 278 98.82 6.30 -86.95
CA ASN A 278 100.18 6.17 -87.46
C ASN A 278 100.28 5.15 -88.60
N LYS A 279 99.59 4.00 -88.51
CA LYS A 279 99.54 3.00 -89.58
C LYS A 279 98.80 3.49 -90.81
N PHE A 280 97.69 4.22 -90.62
CA PHE A 280 96.93 4.82 -91.71
C PHE A 280 97.73 5.92 -92.40
N SER A 281 98.40 6.78 -91.63
CA SER A 281 99.25 7.86 -92.16
C SER A 281 100.44 7.33 -92.96
N THR A 282 101.05 6.20 -92.56
CA THR A 282 102.10 5.53 -93.36
C THR A 282 101.58 4.95 -94.68
N LEU A 283 100.32 4.54 -94.75
CA LEU A 283 99.69 4.05 -95.98
C LEU A 283 99.25 5.20 -96.90
N GLU A 284 98.84 6.33 -96.32
CA GLU A 284 98.33 7.48 -97.06
C GLU A 284 99.45 8.34 -97.68
N THR A 285 100.60 8.45 -97.01
CA THR A 285 101.80 9.12 -97.55
C THR A 285 102.53 8.32 -98.63
N ALA A 286 102.21 7.04 -98.81
CA ALA A 286 102.76 6.18 -99.86
C ALA A 286 102.01 6.28 -101.21
N ILE A 287 100.96 7.11 -101.32
CA ILE A 287 100.17 7.28 -102.54
C ILE A 287 100.80 8.34 -103.45
N ASP A 288 101.32 7.91 -104.60
CA ASP A 288 101.93 8.79 -105.60
C ASP A 288 100.88 9.21 -106.67
N TRP A 289 100.35 10.42 -106.54
CA TRP A 289 99.37 10.98 -107.47
C TRP A 289 100.05 11.53 -108.74
N LYS A 290 99.60 11.10 -109.93
CA LYS A 290 100.01 11.71 -111.20
C LYS A 290 98.92 12.58 -111.80
N GLU A 291 99.30 13.42 -112.75
CA GLU A 291 98.39 14.34 -113.42
C GLU A 291 97.22 13.61 -114.10
N ALA A 292 96.04 14.23 -114.04
CA ALA A 292 94.83 13.65 -114.58
C ALA A 292 94.83 13.61 -116.11
N VAL A 293 94.44 12.47 -116.69
CA VAL A 293 94.29 12.28 -118.14
C VAL A 293 92.83 12.49 -118.57
N ASN A 294 92.61 12.77 -119.86
CA ASN A 294 91.26 13.07 -120.33
C ASN A 294 90.38 11.82 -120.49
N SER A 295 90.95 10.70 -120.96
CA SER A 295 90.26 9.42 -121.13
C SER A 295 91.05 8.22 -120.61
N PHE A 296 90.38 7.08 -120.37
CA PHE A 296 91.07 5.87 -119.85
C PHE A 296 92.15 5.38 -120.83
N ALA A 297 91.91 5.49 -122.14
CA ALA A 297 92.89 5.13 -123.17
C ALA A 297 94.16 6.02 -123.11
N ASP A 298 94.04 7.25 -122.62
CA ASP A 298 95.18 8.17 -122.49
C ASP A 298 96.15 7.75 -121.38
N LEU A 299 95.73 6.91 -120.41
CA LEU A 299 96.62 6.42 -119.34
C LEU A 299 97.83 5.67 -119.90
N ALA A 300 97.61 4.80 -120.89
CA ALA A 300 98.69 4.03 -121.52
C ALA A 300 99.64 4.90 -122.36
N THR A 301 99.19 6.09 -122.77
CA THR A 301 99.97 7.01 -123.62
C THR A 301 100.72 8.04 -122.77
N ALA A 302 100.06 8.62 -121.77
CA ALA A 302 100.64 9.59 -120.84
C ALA A 302 101.62 8.94 -119.85
N TYR A 303 101.34 7.69 -119.43
CA TYR A 303 102.16 6.92 -118.51
C TYR A 303 102.49 5.55 -119.11
N PRO A 304 103.43 5.47 -120.07
CA PRO A 304 103.78 4.22 -120.76
C PRO A 304 104.58 3.23 -119.90
N LYS A 305 105.13 3.69 -118.77
CA LYS A 305 105.83 2.86 -117.76
C LYS A 305 105.44 3.32 -116.34
N PRO A 306 104.22 3.00 -115.90
CA PRO A 306 103.77 3.38 -114.56
C PRO A 306 104.38 2.47 -113.48
N ASP A 307 104.75 3.05 -112.35
CA ASP A 307 105.18 2.30 -111.16
C ASP A 307 103.96 1.90 -110.31
N ASP A 308 104.08 0.80 -109.55
CA ASP A 308 103.03 0.31 -108.67
C ASP A 308 102.60 1.39 -107.66
N GLY A 309 101.29 1.55 -107.49
CA GLY A 309 100.69 2.56 -106.60
C GLY A 309 100.45 3.93 -107.22
N TRP A 310 100.92 4.22 -108.44
CA TRP A 310 100.59 5.47 -109.13
C TRP A 310 99.08 5.62 -109.29
N THR A 311 98.54 6.75 -108.86
CA THR A 311 97.10 7.01 -108.82
C THR A 311 96.77 8.21 -109.71
N VAL A 312 95.84 8.04 -110.64
CA VAL A 312 95.51 9.01 -111.69
C VAL A 312 94.00 9.14 -111.85
N ASN A 313 93.53 10.39 -111.91
CA ASN A 313 92.14 10.65 -112.28
C ASN A 313 91.98 10.69 -113.80
N VAL A 314 90.93 10.01 -114.28
CA VAL A 314 90.52 10.02 -115.68
C VAL A 314 89.26 10.88 -115.78
N LYS A 315 89.34 12.00 -116.50
CA LYS A 315 88.34 13.08 -116.45
C LYS A 315 87.02 12.76 -117.14
N ASP A 316 87.00 11.94 -118.18
CA ASP A 316 85.77 11.62 -118.91
C ASP A 316 84.86 10.62 -118.17
N THR A 317 85.46 9.65 -117.46
CA THR A 317 84.74 8.69 -116.63
C THR A 317 84.54 9.17 -115.19
N ASP A 318 85.23 10.23 -114.78
CA ASP A 318 85.31 10.72 -113.40
C ASP A 318 85.72 9.62 -112.41
N TYR A 319 86.57 8.70 -112.88
CA TYR A 319 87.08 7.57 -112.12
C TYR A 319 88.54 7.79 -111.78
N THR A 320 88.90 7.48 -110.55
CA THR A 320 90.30 7.37 -110.15
C THR A 320 90.77 5.97 -110.44
N TYR A 321 91.87 5.86 -111.19
CA TYR A 321 92.56 4.61 -111.45
C TYR A 321 93.88 4.55 -110.69
N ARG A 322 94.25 3.37 -110.21
CA ARG A 322 95.56 3.10 -109.62
C ARG A 322 96.26 1.99 -110.39
N TRP A 323 97.54 2.17 -110.71
CA TRP A 323 98.37 1.13 -111.28
C TRP A 323 98.69 0.08 -110.22
N SER A 324 98.34 -1.18 -110.48
CA SER A 324 98.53 -2.32 -109.57
C SER A 324 99.91 -3.00 -109.71
N GLY A 325 100.82 -2.39 -110.47
CA GLY A 325 102.07 -3.01 -110.92
C GLY A 325 101.93 -3.75 -112.25
N THR A 326 100.72 -4.13 -112.66
CA THR A 326 100.46 -4.81 -113.94
C THR A 326 99.38 -4.15 -114.81
N GLU A 327 98.41 -3.47 -114.22
CA GLU A 327 97.32 -2.80 -114.95
C GLU A 327 96.73 -1.60 -114.19
N TRP A 328 96.02 -0.71 -114.89
CA TRP A 328 95.28 0.40 -114.27
C TRP A 328 93.91 -0.09 -113.79
N VAL A 329 93.69 -0.07 -112.47
CA VAL A 329 92.44 -0.54 -111.82
C VAL A 329 91.62 0.65 -111.34
N ALA A 330 90.33 0.70 -111.68
CA ALA A 330 89.41 1.73 -111.18
C ALA A 330 89.15 1.52 -109.68
N ILE A 331 89.37 2.54 -108.86
CA ILE A 331 89.23 2.49 -107.40
C ILE A 331 88.14 3.42 -106.86
N SER A 332 87.47 4.19 -107.73
CA SER A 332 86.33 5.01 -107.34
C SER A 332 85.25 5.05 -108.43
N ALA A 333 84.02 4.67 -108.08
CA ALA A 333 82.78 4.91 -108.82
C ALA A 333 81.67 5.18 -107.77
N ASN A 334 81.13 6.40 -107.72
CA ASN A 334 80.19 6.83 -106.66
C ASN A 334 78.82 6.11 -106.75
N ALA A 335 78.40 5.38 -105.70
CA ALA A 335 77.04 5.31 -105.09
C ALA A 335 76.66 3.93 -104.48
N ILE A 336 76.17 3.93 -103.22
CA ILE A 336 75.40 2.83 -102.62
C ILE A 336 73.92 2.99 -103.05
N PRO A 337 73.23 1.98 -103.61
CA PRO A 337 71.84 2.10 -104.03
C PRO A 337 70.84 2.26 -102.87
N LYS A 338 69.79 3.10 -103.08
CA LYS A 338 68.60 3.20 -102.21
C LYS A 338 67.51 2.19 -102.62
N ALA A 339 66.71 1.79 -101.62
CA ALA A 339 65.73 0.71 -101.58
C ALA A 339 64.70 0.60 -102.74
N THR A 340 64.35 -0.64 -103.08
CA THR A 340 63.20 -1.04 -103.93
C THR A 340 62.17 -1.81 -103.10
N GLN A 341 60.99 -2.13 -103.66
CA GLN A 341 59.84 -2.80 -102.96
C GLN A 341 60.15 -4.19 -102.34
N SER A 342 61.38 -4.68 -102.42
CA SER A 342 61.86 -5.92 -101.80
C SER A 342 62.86 -5.68 -100.66
N VAL A 343 63.15 -4.42 -100.33
CA VAL A 343 64.10 -4.03 -99.26
C VAL A 343 63.49 -2.86 -98.47
N ASP A 344 63.00 -3.13 -97.25
CA ASP A 344 62.59 -2.09 -96.32
C ASP A 344 63.84 -1.53 -95.62
N GLY A 345 64.28 -0.37 -96.11
CA GLY A 345 65.42 0.34 -95.57
C GLY A 345 65.07 0.92 -94.22
N LEU A 346 65.51 0.24 -93.15
CA LEU A 346 66.14 0.77 -91.93
C LEU A 346 66.08 -0.19 -90.72
N LEU A 347 65.52 -1.40 -90.86
CA LEU A 347 65.54 -2.40 -89.79
C LEU A 347 65.96 -3.78 -90.32
N SER A 348 66.93 -4.42 -89.67
CA SER A 348 67.34 -5.78 -90.02
C SER A 348 66.21 -6.78 -89.72
N LYS A 349 66.21 -7.93 -90.40
CA LYS A 349 65.24 -9.00 -90.15
C LYS A 349 65.31 -9.49 -88.70
N GLU A 350 66.52 -9.51 -88.15
CA GLU A 350 66.83 -9.91 -86.80
C GLU A 350 66.22 -8.92 -85.79
N ASP A 351 66.35 -7.61 -86.02
CA ASP A 351 65.80 -6.58 -85.12
C ASP A 351 64.28 -6.54 -85.11
N LYS A 352 63.63 -6.81 -86.25
CA LYS A 352 62.17 -6.97 -86.28
C LYS A 352 61.71 -8.19 -85.48
N ALA A 353 62.44 -9.30 -85.59
CA ALA A 353 62.15 -10.50 -84.80
C ALA A 353 62.34 -10.24 -83.29
N TYR A 354 63.35 -9.47 -82.90
CA TYR A 354 63.54 -9.07 -81.50
C TYR A 354 62.45 -8.13 -80.98
N TYR A 355 61.95 -7.21 -81.80
CA TYR A 355 60.81 -6.35 -81.43
C TYR A 355 59.53 -7.17 -81.22
N ASP A 356 59.22 -8.08 -82.15
CA ASP A 356 58.04 -8.94 -82.06
C ASP A 356 58.14 -9.92 -80.86
N ASP A 357 59.34 -10.44 -80.58
CA ASP A 357 59.65 -11.25 -79.38
C ASP A 357 59.48 -10.45 -78.08
N ALA A 358 59.97 -9.21 -78.00
CA ALA A 358 59.78 -8.35 -76.83
C ALA A 358 58.31 -7.94 -76.63
N TYR A 359 57.57 -7.68 -77.71
CA TYR A 359 56.15 -7.32 -77.65
C TYR A 359 55.27 -8.50 -77.21
N SER A 360 55.60 -9.71 -77.67
CA SER A 360 54.91 -10.96 -77.26
C SER A 360 55.25 -11.43 -75.84
N LYS A 361 56.38 -10.99 -75.27
CA LYS A 361 56.83 -11.29 -73.90
C LYS A 361 56.37 -10.29 -72.83
N ARG A 362 55.42 -9.40 -73.13
CA ARG A 362 54.82 -8.54 -72.11
C ARG A 362 54.09 -9.41 -71.09
N HIS A 363 54.55 -9.40 -69.84
CA HIS A 363 53.91 -10.16 -68.78
C HIS A 363 52.56 -9.55 -68.41
N THR A 364 51.54 -10.40 -68.27
CA THR A 364 50.26 -10.06 -67.63
C THR A 364 50.29 -10.56 -66.20
N HIS A 365 49.96 -9.69 -65.23
CA HIS A 365 49.91 -10.09 -63.83
C HIS A 365 48.72 -11.01 -63.57
N SER A 366 48.97 -12.12 -62.87
CA SER A 366 47.96 -13.13 -62.50
C SER A 366 46.81 -12.57 -61.64
N ASN A 367 47.07 -11.50 -60.88
CA ASN A 367 46.11 -10.82 -60.03
C ASN A 367 45.40 -9.62 -60.70
N LYS A 368 45.62 -9.36 -62.00
CA LYS A 368 44.94 -8.27 -62.71
C LYS A 368 43.41 -8.36 -62.60
N GLY A 369 42.84 -9.56 -62.74
CA GLY A 369 41.40 -9.77 -62.59
C GLY A 369 40.87 -9.66 -61.15
N ILE A 370 41.75 -9.68 -60.14
CA ILE A 370 41.40 -9.42 -58.73
C ILE A 370 41.45 -7.92 -58.47
N ILE A 371 42.50 -7.25 -58.95
CA ILE A 371 42.68 -5.79 -58.84
C ILE A 371 41.54 -5.04 -59.56
N ASP A 372 41.14 -5.50 -60.75
CA ASP A 372 40.02 -4.89 -61.51
C ASP A 372 38.64 -5.06 -60.82
N LYS A 373 38.51 -5.97 -59.82
CA LYS A 373 37.28 -6.19 -59.03
C LYS A 373 37.23 -5.39 -57.73
N ILE A 374 38.35 -4.82 -57.29
CA ILE A 374 38.38 -3.92 -56.14
C ILE A 374 37.88 -2.56 -56.64
N THR A 375 36.59 -2.31 -56.45
CA THR A 375 35.94 -1.04 -56.83
C THR A 375 36.18 0.02 -55.76
N GLN A 376 36.08 1.30 -56.14
CA GLN A 376 36.16 2.43 -55.19
C GLN A 376 35.16 2.26 -54.03
N SER A 377 33.96 1.76 -54.31
CA SER A 377 32.94 1.48 -53.28
C SER A 377 33.35 0.40 -52.28
N LEU A 378 34.12 -0.61 -52.70
CA LEU A 378 34.65 -1.64 -51.81
C LEU A 378 35.75 -1.07 -50.90
N LEU A 379 36.57 -0.17 -51.45
CA LEU A 379 37.60 0.54 -50.70
C LEU A 379 36.99 1.51 -49.68
N ASP A 380 35.93 2.23 -50.06
CA ASP A 380 35.19 3.14 -49.18
C ASP A 380 34.49 2.39 -48.04
N ALA A 381 33.86 1.24 -48.34
CA ALA A 381 33.24 0.39 -47.33
C ALA A 381 34.27 -0.21 -46.36
N TRP A 382 35.44 -0.62 -46.87
CA TRP A 382 36.54 -1.10 -46.03
C TRP A 382 37.10 0.02 -45.14
N ASN A 383 37.29 1.22 -45.68
CA ASN A 383 37.73 2.38 -44.89
C ASN A 383 36.69 2.79 -43.83
N ALA A 384 35.39 2.74 -44.15
CA ALA A 384 34.33 3.02 -43.19
C ALA A 384 34.27 1.98 -42.07
N ALA A 385 34.40 0.69 -42.41
CA ALA A 385 34.48 -0.39 -41.44
C ALA A 385 35.74 -0.27 -40.56
N TYR A 386 36.89 0.04 -41.16
CA TYR A 386 38.14 0.28 -40.45
C TYR A 386 38.01 1.46 -39.47
N THR A 387 37.37 2.56 -39.88
CA THR A 387 37.12 3.72 -39.01
C THR A 387 36.20 3.36 -37.83
N HIS A 388 35.20 2.49 -38.05
CA HIS A 388 34.29 2.05 -36.99
C HIS A 388 34.95 1.10 -35.96
N ILE A 389 35.92 0.27 -36.38
CA ILE A 389 36.63 -0.65 -35.47
C ILE A 389 37.86 -0.03 -34.81
N SER A 390 38.34 1.11 -35.34
CA SER A 390 39.47 1.86 -34.77
C SER A 390 39.02 3.02 -33.88
N ASP A 391 37.72 3.16 -33.63
CA ASP A 391 37.18 4.10 -32.66
C ASP A 391 37.61 3.70 -31.24
N THR A 392 38.27 4.62 -30.55
CA THR A 392 38.74 4.45 -29.16
C THR A 392 37.61 4.16 -28.16
N VAL A 393 36.35 4.45 -28.51
CA VAL A 393 35.18 4.23 -27.67
C VAL A 393 34.26 3.17 -28.29
N MET A 394 34.64 1.91 -28.14
CA MET A 394 33.94 0.79 -28.75
C MET A 394 32.63 0.44 -28.00
N HIS A 395 31.50 0.42 -28.72
CA HIS A 395 30.29 -0.35 -28.40
C HIS A 395 29.45 0.03 -27.16
N VAL A 396 29.31 1.32 -26.83
CA VAL A 396 28.32 1.78 -25.83
C VAL A 396 27.63 3.02 -26.36
N THR A 397 26.31 2.95 -26.54
CA THR A 397 25.49 4.12 -26.91
C THR A 397 25.58 5.19 -25.81
N GLU A 398 25.36 6.47 -26.14
CA GLU A 398 25.36 7.55 -25.14
C GLU A 398 24.40 7.25 -23.97
N VAL A 399 23.27 6.61 -24.27
CA VAL A 399 22.28 6.17 -23.28
C VAL A 399 22.85 5.10 -22.35
N GLU A 400 23.51 4.07 -22.89
CA GLU A 400 24.11 3.02 -22.07
C GLU A 400 25.27 3.54 -21.21
N ARG A 401 26.05 4.52 -21.72
CA ARG A 401 27.10 5.19 -20.95
C ARG A 401 26.52 5.97 -19.78
N ASN A 402 25.49 6.78 -20.05
CA ASN A 402 24.80 7.56 -19.03
C ASN A 402 24.12 6.66 -17.98
N ASN A 403 23.55 5.53 -18.39
CA ASN A 403 22.95 4.56 -17.46
C ASN A 403 24.01 3.87 -16.59
N TRP A 404 25.18 3.55 -17.17
CA TRP A 404 26.28 2.95 -16.41
C TRP A 404 26.88 3.94 -15.41
N ASP A 405 27.07 5.19 -15.83
CA ASP A 405 27.54 6.28 -14.96
C ASP A 405 26.53 6.58 -13.83
N ASP A 406 25.25 6.62 -14.13
CA ASP A 406 24.17 6.79 -13.14
C ASP A 406 24.12 5.63 -12.14
N ALA A 407 24.21 4.38 -12.62
CA ALA A 407 24.27 3.19 -11.75
C ALA A 407 25.54 3.16 -10.87
N ASN A 408 26.69 3.55 -11.42
CA ASN A 408 27.95 3.62 -10.68
C ASN A 408 27.97 4.78 -9.67
N ASN A 409 27.29 5.89 -9.93
CA ASN A 409 27.16 7.02 -9.02
C ASN A 409 26.08 6.79 -7.93
N LYS A 410 25.03 6.00 -8.23
CA LYS A 410 23.97 5.63 -7.29
C LYS A 410 24.26 4.38 -6.47
N LYS A 411 25.43 3.74 -6.64
CA LYS A 411 25.82 2.62 -5.79
C LYS A 411 25.83 3.08 -4.33
N HIS A 412 25.07 2.39 -3.49
CA HIS A 412 25.03 2.69 -2.08
C HIS A 412 26.41 2.40 -1.47
N THR A 413 26.97 3.37 -0.75
CA THR A 413 28.15 3.15 0.10
C THR A 413 27.71 3.25 1.54
N HIS A 414 27.89 2.17 2.30
CA HIS A 414 27.61 2.19 3.74
C HIS A 414 28.66 3.03 4.48
N SER A 415 28.25 3.78 5.49
CA SER A 415 29.12 4.61 6.33
C SER A 415 30.24 3.84 7.02
N ASN A 416 30.05 2.54 7.21
CA ASN A 416 31.01 1.60 7.80
C ASN A 416 31.79 0.75 6.77
N LYS A 417 31.68 1.03 5.46
CA LYS A 417 32.41 0.28 4.42
C LYS A 417 33.92 0.21 4.68
N GLY A 418 34.54 1.33 5.05
CA GLY A 418 35.98 1.37 5.38
C GLY A 418 36.37 0.63 6.66
N VAL A 419 35.40 0.29 7.51
CA VAL A 419 35.59 -0.57 8.69
C VAL A 419 35.42 -2.04 8.31
N ILE A 420 34.41 -2.35 7.48
CA ILE A 420 34.14 -3.70 6.98
C ILE A 420 35.25 -4.20 6.05
N ASP A 421 35.79 -3.34 5.18
CA ASP A 421 36.93 -3.69 4.30
C ASP A 421 38.21 -4.06 5.09
N LYS A 422 38.29 -3.67 6.36
CA LYS A 422 39.41 -4.02 7.27
C LYS A 422 39.17 -5.32 8.03
N LEU A 423 37.93 -5.84 8.06
CA LEU A 423 37.63 -7.16 8.60
C LEU A 423 38.04 -8.23 7.58
N THR A 424 39.20 -8.83 7.80
CA THR A 424 39.67 -9.95 6.96
C THR A 424 39.02 -11.27 7.39
N GLN A 425 38.91 -12.24 6.47
CA GLN A 425 38.42 -13.58 6.80
C GLN A 425 39.20 -14.20 7.98
N ALA A 426 40.52 -13.96 8.04
CA ALA A 426 41.35 -14.38 9.16
C ALA A 426 40.98 -13.76 10.52
N MET A 427 40.42 -12.55 10.54
CA MET A 427 39.92 -11.91 11.77
C MET A 427 38.56 -12.47 12.18
N LEU A 428 37.70 -12.78 11.21
CA LEU A 428 36.42 -13.42 11.46
C LEU A 428 36.61 -14.87 11.95
N ASP A 429 37.54 -15.61 11.37
CA ASP A 429 37.90 -16.97 11.80
C ASP A 429 38.48 -16.98 13.23
N LYS A 430 39.31 -15.97 13.57
CA LYS A 430 39.79 -15.78 14.95
C LYS A 430 38.65 -15.47 15.92
N LEU A 431 37.67 -14.67 15.51
CA LEU A 431 36.52 -14.30 16.34
C LEU A 431 35.56 -15.49 16.52
N SER A 432 35.33 -16.28 15.48
CA SER A 432 34.59 -17.55 15.55
C SER A 432 35.30 -18.60 16.41
N GLY A 433 36.64 -18.59 16.45
CA GLY A 433 37.43 -19.46 17.32
C GLY A 433 37.41 -19.11 18.81
N ILE A 434 36.99 -17.89 19.19
CA ILE A 434 36.99 -17.45 20.60
C ILE A 434 35.93 -18.19 21.45
N ALA A 435 34.82 -18.64 20.88
CA ALA A 435 33.84 -19.44 21.64
C ALA A 435 34.38 -20.83 22.02
N ALA A 436 35.26 -21.42 21.20
CA ALA A 436 35.93 -22.70 21.49
C ALA A 436 37.25 -22.53 22.27
N GLY A 437 37.83 -21.33 22.27
CA GLY A 437 39.09 -20.99 22.93
C GLY A 437 38.97 -20.07 24.14
N ALA A 438 37.77 -19.76 24.64
CA ALA A 438 37.65 -18.88 25.83
C ALA A 438 38.21 -19.52 27.12
N GLU A 439 38.44 -20.83 27.13
CA GLU A 439 39.02 -21.57 28.28
C GLU A 439 40.56 -21.65 28.27
N VAL A 440 41.28 -21.21 27.22
CA VAL A 440 42.77 -21.32 27.18
C VAL A 440 43.51 -20.34 28.11
N ASN A 441 42.81 -19.51 28.86
CA ASN A 441 43.44 -18.67 29.90
C ASN A 441 43.66 -19.40 31.23
N VAL A 442 43.33 -20.69 31.34
CA VAL A 442 43.78 -21.53 32.46
C VAL A 442 44.72 -22.63 31.93
N GLN A 443 46.01 -22.40 32.17
CA GLN A 443 47.08 -23.40 32.10
C GLN A 443 46.70 -24.79 32.62
N PRO A 444 46.50 -25.88 31.83
CA PRO A 444 46.14 -27.19 32.42
C PRO A 444 47.25 -27.76 33.32
N ASP A 445 48.51 -27.45 33.03
CA ASP A 445 49.67 -27.92 33.79
C ASP A 445 50.79 -26.87 33.84
N TRP A 446 51.00 -26.32 35.03
CA TRP A 446 52.06 -25.34 35.33
C TRP A 446 53.47 -25.87 35.02
N ASN A 447 53.67 -27.19 35.01
CA ASN A 447 54.99 -27.83 34.94
C ASN A 447 55.43 -28.21 33.51
N THR A 448 54.66 -27.90 32.47
CA THR A 448 55.07 -28.15 31.06
C THR A 448 56.46 -27.55 30.78
N THR A 449 57.39 -28.38 30.30
CA THR A 449 58.80 -28.00 30.00
C THR A 449 59.12 -27.96 28.51
N ASP A 450 58.22 -28.43 27.65
CA ASP A 450 58.37 -28.38 26.18
C ASP A 450 58.07 -26.99 25.64
N ALA A 451 59.08 -26.31 25.09
CA ALA A 451 58.97 -24.95 24.58
C ALA A 451 58.13 -24.82 23.29
N ALA A 452 57.78 -25.93 22.65
CA ALA A 452 56.92 -25.96 21.46
C ALA A 452 55.42 -26.15 21.81
N SER A 453 55.09 -26.44 23.07
CA SER A 453 53.71 -26.60 23.53
C SER A 453 53.01 -25.26 23.72
N ASP A 454 51.75 -25.17 23.31
CA ASP A 454 50.90 -23.98 23.52
C ASP A 454 50.67 -23.67 25.02
N ALA A 455 50.88 -24.67 25.90
CA ALA A 455 50.84 -24.55 27.35
C ALA A 455 52.22 -24.20 27.98
N TYR A 456 53.19 -23.70 27.21
CA TYR A 456 54.51 -23.33 27.72
C TYR A 456 54.60 -21.84 28.07
N ILE A 457 54.71 -21.55 29.37
CA ILE A 457 54.96 -20.19 29.86
C ILE A 457 56.46 -19.88 29.79
N LYS A 458 56.85 -18.95 28.92
CA LYS A 458 58.26 -18.53 28.76
C LYS A 458 58.86 -17.78 29.96
N ASN A 459 58.01 -17.11 30.77
CA ASN A 459 58.43 -16.30 31.92
C ASN A 459 57.90 -16.89 33.25
N LYS A 460 58.27 -18.12 33.57
CA LYS A 460 57.94 -18.68 34.90
C LYS A 460 58.75 -17.95 35.99
N PRO A 461 58.11 -17.46 37.07
CA PRO A 461 58.85 -16.93 38.22
C PRO A 461 59.73 -18.01 38.83
N SER A 462 61.01 -17.70 39.09
CA SER A 462 61.95 -18.63 39.73
C SER A 462 61.66 -18.88 41.22
N ALA A 463 60.76 -18.09 41.83
CA ALA A 463 60.18 -18.30 43.15
C ALA A 463 58.79 -17.63 43.24
N LEU A 464 57.82 -18.29 43.89
CA LEU A 464 56.48 -17.73 44.14
C LEU A 464 56.48 -16.89 45.44
N PRO A 465 55.78 -15.74 45.50
CA PRO A 465 55.84 -14.84 46.64
C PRO A 465 54.97 -15.34 47.80
N ALA A 466 55.57 -16.10 48.72
CA ALA A 466 55.01 -16.36 50.06
C ALA A 466 56.10 -16.63 51.11
N SER A 467 57.21 -15.89 51.04
CA SER A 467 58.33 -15.99 52.00
C SER A 467 58.09 -15.28 53.33
N ASP A 468 57.02 -14.49 53.49
CA ASP A 468 56.89 -13.55 54.61
C ASP A 468 55.78 -13.92 55.61
N VAL A 469 55.09 -15.04 55.41
CA VAL A 469 54.02 -15.50 56.30
C VAL A 469 54.62 -16.34 57.44
N LYS A 470 54.57 -15.80 58.67
CA LYS A 470 55.08 -16.44 59.89
C LYS A 470 54.46 -17.83 60.11
N ALA A 471 55.25 -18.77 60.60
CA ALA A 471 54.91 -20.21 60.67
C ALA A 471 53.56 -20.54 61.34
N TRP A 472 53.11 -19.76 62.33
CA TRP A 472 51.83 -19.97 63.02
C TRP A 472 50.60 -19.74 62.12
N ALA A 473 50.72 -18.95 61.06
CA ALA A 473 49.62 -18.70 60.12
C ALA A 473 49.48 -19.78 59.04
N LYS A 474 50.47 -20.69 58.94
CA LYS A 474 50.50 -21.84 58.01
C LYS A 474 50.17 -23.18 58.70
N ALA A 475 49.87 -23.19 60.00
CA ALA A 475 49.47 -24.40 60.71
C ALA A 475 48.03 -24.79 60.34
N GLU A 476 47.78 -26.09 60.11
CA GLU A 476 46.45 -26.63 59.74
C GLU A 476 45.38 -26.41 60.82
N THR A 477 45.78 -26.25 62.08
CA THR A 477 44.89 -25.92 63.19
C THR A 477 45.31 -24.60 63.83
N LYS A 478 44.42 -23.60 63.74
CA LYS A 478 44.62 -22.29 64.37
C LYS A 478 44.13 -22.30 65.82
N PRO A 479 44.70 -21.48 66.72
CA PRO A 479 44.12 -21.30 68.06
C PRO A 479 42.67 -20.81 67.93
N ALA A 480 41.73 -21.52 68.54
CA ALA A 480 40.37 -21.03 68.67
C ALA A 480 40.35 -19.98 69.77
N TYR A 481 40.03 -18.73 69.42
CA TYR A 481 39.80 -17.67 70.40
C TYR A 481 38.36 -17.76 70.91
N GLY A 482 38.20 -17.72 72.24
CA GLY A 482 36.87 -17.69 72.87
C GLY A 482 36.15 -16.38 72.56
N TRP A 483 34.83 -16.43 72.41
CA TRP A 483 34.00 -15.26 72.05
C TRP A 483 34.14 -14.05 72.99
N THR A 484 34.61 -14.29 74.22
CA THR A 484 34.90 -13.29 75.26
C THR A 484 36.23 -12.56 75.06
N GLU A 485 37.13 -13.06 74.21
CA GLU A 485 38.45 -12.48 73.94
C GLU A 485 38.41 -11.38 72.87
N ILE A 486 37.25 -11.17 72.25
CA ILE A 486 37.02 -10.14 71.22
C ILE A 486 36.25 -8.96 71.84
N THR A 487 36.96 -7.90 72.22
CA THR A 487 36.36 -6.65 72.72
C THR A 487 36.00 -5.69 71.57
N GLY A 488 34.88 -4.97 71.68
CA GLY A 488 34.44 -3.97 70.69
C GLY A 488 33.60 -4.50 69.50
N LYS A 489 33.11 -5.74 69.56
CA LYS A 489 32.31 -6.33 68.47
C LYS A 489 30.83 -5.87 68.47
N PRO A 490 30.29 -5.39 67.34
CA PRO A 490 28.86 -5.11 67.18
C PRO A 490 28.03 -6.39 67.22
N SER A 491 26.87 -6.36 67.90
CA SER A 491 26.03 -7.55 68.15
C SER A 491 25.09 -7.92 67.00
N SER A 492 25.06 -7.15 65.90
CA SER A 492 24.25 -7.45 64.74
C SER A 492 24.75 -6.69 63.51
N TYR A 493 24.96 -7.41 62.41
CA TYR A 493 25.12 -6.85 61.06
C TYR A 493 24.07 -7.50 60.16
N THR A 494 22.85 -6.98 60.21
CA THR A 494 21.85 -7.25 59.18
C THR A 494 21.49 -5.90 58.54
N PRO A 495 21.94 -5.62 57.30
CA PRO A 495 21.34 -4.57 56.51
C PRO A 495 19.87 -4.95 56.31
N SER A 496 18.96 -4.21 56.93
CA SER A 496 17.53 -4.30 56.60
C SER A 496 17.26 -3.31 55.46
N ALA A 497 16.52 -3.77 54.45
CA ALA A 497 15.91 -2.86 53.50
C ALA A 497 15.10 -1.81 54.28
N HIS A 498 15.28 -0.55 53.89
CA HIS A 498 14.45 0.56 54.35
C HIS A 498 13.96 1.31 53.12
N ASN A 499 12.84 2.00 53.27
CA ASN A 499 12.11 2.58 52.17
C ASN A 499 12.10 4.09 52.36
N HIS A 500 12.36 4.85 51.30
CA HIS A 500 12.11 6.29 51.27
C HIS A 500 10.75 6.55 50.62
N THR A 501 9.99 7.49 51.18
CA THR A 501 8.80 8.04 50.51
C THR A 501 9.24 9.10 49.49
N LYS A 502 8.49 9.26 48.39
CA LYS A 502 8.82 10.22 47.32
C LYS A 502 9.07 11.65 47.82
N SER A 503 8.41 12.06 48.90
CA SER A 503 8.59 13.38 49.52
C SER A 503 9.96 13.60 50.16
N GLN A 504 10.69 12.52 50.46
CA GLN A 504 12.00 12.55 51.10
C GLN A 504 13.16 12.62 50.08
N ILE A 505 12.85 12.59 48.78
CA ILE A 505 13.83 12.63 47.69
C ILE A 505 13.55 13.90 46.87
N THR A 506 14.27 14.97 47.19
CA THR A 506 14.03 16.31 46.63
C THR A 506 14.41 16.46 45.16
N ASP A 507 15.15 15.50 44.61
CA ASP A 507 15.66 15.46 43.24
C ASP A 507 15.11 14.27 42.42
N MET A 508 14.03 13.62 42.89
CA MET A 508 13.48 12.46 42.20
C MET A 508 12.92 12.84 40.83
N PRO A 509 13.43 12.26 39.72
CA PRO A 509 12.97 12.58 38.39
C PRO A 509 11.47 12.29 38.23
N THR A 510 10.74 13.20 37.56
CA THR A 510 9.28 13.12 37.42
C THR A 510 8.83 12.43 36.13
N LYS A 511 9.77 12.14 35.23
CA LYS A 511 9.55 11.45 33.95
C LYS A 511 10.58 10.34 33.77
N LEU A 512 10.18 9.22 33.17
CA LEU A 512 11.09 8.11 32.83
C LEU A 512 12.29 8.58 31.98
N SER A 513 12.10 9.61 31.16
CA SER A 513 13.13 10.19 30.28
C SER A 513 14.21 10.99 31.01
N GLN A 514 14.06 11.22 32.32
CA GLN A 514 15.00 12.01 33.13
C GLN A 514 15.95 11.13 33.95
N PHE A 515 15.79 9.79 33.89
CA PHE A 515 16.81 8.88 34.35
C PHE A 515 17.91 8.81 33.28
N THR A 516 19.09 9.37 33.57
CA THR A 516 20.28 9.08 32.78
C THR A 516 20.68 7.64 33.08
N ASN A 517 20.53 6.75 32.11
CA ASN A 517 20.92 5.36 32.25
C ASN A 517 22.45 5.24 32.38
N ASP A 518 22.91 4.37 33.27
CA ASP A 518 24.34 4.03 33.36
C ASP A 518 24.82 3.40 32.03
N SER A 519 26.13 3.49 31.77
CA SER A 519 26.87 3.11 30.55
C SER A 519 26.70 1.64 30.04
N GLY A 520 25.75 0.88 30.57
CA GLY A 520 25.46 -0.51 30.20
C GLY A 520 24.01 -0.81 29.81
N TYR A 521 23.13 0.20 29.69
CA TYR A 521 21.74 0.01 29.25
C TYR A 521 21.45 0.78 27.95
N ILE A 522 20.60 0.19 27.11
CA ILE A 522 20.20 0.68 25.78
C ILE A 522 19.82 2.17 25.85
N THR A 523 20.63 3.00 25.21
CA THR A 523 20.37 4.43 24.94
C THR A 523 19.57 4.57 23.65
N SER A 524 19.00 5.76 23.37
CA SER A 524 18.28 6.02 22.11
C SER A 524 19.12 5.74 20.85
N SER A 525 20.47 5.75 20.96
CA SER A 525 21.40 5.35 19.90
C SER A 525 21.57 3.84 19.74
N ASP A 526 21.26 3.05 20.77
CA ASP A 526 21.33 1.58 20.74
C ASP A 526 20.04 0.95 20.19
N VAL A 527 19.01 1.77 19.95
CA VAL A 527 17.78 1.36 19.28
C VAL A 527 18.00 1.45 17.78
N ASP A 528 18.19 0.30 17.13
CA ASP A 528 18.22 0.20 15.67
C ASP A 528 16.84 0.56 15.09
N THR A 529 16.71 1.81 14.65
CA THR A 529 15.50 2.32 13.99
C THR A 529 15.48 2.05 12.48
N SER A 530 16.53 1.41 11.93
CA SER A 530 16.60 1.10 10.49
C SER A 530 15.68 -0.05 10.06
N GLN A 531 15.13 -0.80 11.02
CA GLN A 531 14.10 -1.84 10.83
C GLN A 531 12.67 -1.34 11.07
N ASN A 532 12.47 -0.02 11.24
CA ASN A 532 11.14 0.52 11.47
C ASN A 532 10.37 0.54 10.14
N HIS A 533 9.64 -0.54 9.87
CA HIS A 533 8.80 -0.63 8.68
C HIS A 533 7.76 0.50 8.69
N THR A 534 7.73 1.23 7.57
CA THR A 534 6.82 2.37 7.39
C THR A 534 5.44 1.84 7.04
N HIS A 535 4.50 1.94 7.98
CA HIS A 535 3.09 1.82 7.64
C HIS A 535 2.62 3.12 6.98
N SER A 536 1.83 3.03 5.91
CA SER A 536 1.22 4.18 5.25
C SER A 536 0.46 5.10 6.21
N ASN A 537 -0.02 4.54 7.32
CA ASN A 537 -0.81 5.25 8.33
C ASN A 537 0.02 5.75 9.52
N LYS A 538 1.36 5.62 9.49
CA LYS A 538 2.21 6.07 10.61
C LYS A 538 2.00 7.55 10.94
N VAL A 539 1.94 8.40 9.92
CA VAL A 539 1.67 9.84 10.09
C VAL A 539 0.32 10.06 10.78
N VAL A 540 -0.70 9.29 10.40
CA VAL A 540 -2.04 9.36 10.99
C VAL A 540 -2.04 8.89 12.45
N LEU A 541 -1.29 7.84 12.77
CA LEU A 541 -1.20 7.32 14.14
C LEU A 541 -0.38 8.24 15.06
N ASP A 542 0.68 8.86 14.54
CA ASP A 542 1.50 9.83 15.29
C ASP A 542 0.71 11.11 15.63
N GLU A 543 -0.34 11.43 14.86
CA GLU A 543 -1.26 12.54 15.11
C GLU A 543 -2.34 12.21 16.17
N ILE A 544 -2.53 10.93 16.52
CA ILE A 544 -3.46 10.54 17.59
C ILE A 544 -2.81 10.80 18.94
N THR A 545 -3.20 11.90 19.57
CA THR A 545 -2.68 12.30 20.88
C THR A 545 -3.56 11.78 22.03
N GLN A 546 -2.98 11.61 23.22
CA GLN A 546 -3.73 11.20 24.43
C GLN A 546 -4.98 12.07 24.70
N PRO A 547 -4.96 13.41 24.53
CA PRO A 547 -6.17 14.23 24.63
C PRO A 547 -7.27 13.90 23.62
N MET A 548 -6.92 13.38 22.42
CA MET A 548 -7.90 12.96 21.42
C MET A 548 -8.57 11.64 21.79
N LEU A 549 -7.80 10.70 22.35
CA LEU A 549 -8.32 9.46 22.94
C LEU A 549 -9.22 9.74 24.15
N ASP A 550 -8.79 10.64 25.03
CA ASP A 550 -9.56 11.04 26.20
C ASP A 550 -10.88 11.70 25.79
N LYS A 551 -10.85 12.52 24.73
CA LYS A 551 -12.05 13.12 24.12
C LYS A 551 -12.98 12.09 23.50
N TRP A 552 -12.46 11.11 22.75
CA TRP A 552 -13.28 10.03 22.19
C TRP A 552 -13.92 9.14 23.26
N ASN A 553 -13.20 8.91 24.37
CA ASN A 553 -13.72 8.14 25.49
C ASN A 553 -14.75 8.92 26.33
N THR A 554 -14.74 10.27 26.28
CA THR A 554 -15.76 11.12 26.92
C THR A 554 -16.95 11.46 26.01
N ASP A 555 -16.81 11.34 24.68
CA ASP A 555 -17.88 11.58 23.69
C ASP A 555 -18.75 10.32 23.40
N SER A 556 -19.01 9.49 24.41
CA SER A 556 -20.00 8.41 24.27
C SER A 556 -21.45 8.90 24.38
N ASP A 557 -21.69 10.18 24.69
CA ASP A 557 -23.07 10.71 24.82
C ASP A 557 -23.27 12.22 24.53
N THR A 558 -22.44 12.87 23.69
CA THR A 558 -22.63 14.30 23.38
C THR A 558 -22.82 14.59 21.90
N LYS A 559 -23.99 15.15 21.60
CA LYS A 559 -24.36 15.76 20.31
C LYS A 559 -23.20 16.58 19.72
N VAL A 560 -22.75 16.19 18.53
CA VAL A 560 -21.78 16.93 17.71
C VAL A 560 -22.32 18.33 17.43
N THR A 561 -21.91 19.30 18.23
CA THR A 561 -22.15 20.71 17.94
C THR A 561 -20.92 21.22 17.22
N GLN A 562 -20.93 21.09 15.89
CA GLN A 562 -19.86 21.57 15.04
C GLN A 562 -19.97 23.10 14.89
N THR A 563 -19.25 23.85 15.72
CA THR A 563 -18.96 25.26 15.46
C THR A 563 -17.92 25.32 14.34
N ASN A 564 -18.36 25.66 13.13
CA ASN A 564 -17.45 25.90 12.01
C ASN A 564 -17.36 27.38 11.67
N THR A 565 -16.15 27.88 11.82
CA THR A 565 -15.65 29.17 11.36
C THR A 565 -15.78 29.28 9.84
N THR A 566 -16.23 30.45 9.41
CA THR A 566 -16.47 30.88 8.04
C THR A 566 -15.22 30.76 7.17
N GLY A 567 -15.29 30.04 6.03
CA GLY A 567 -14.20 30.12 5.05
C GLY A 567 -14.16 29.14 3.88
N SER A 568 -14.99 28.08 3.82
CA SER A 568 -14.96 27.17 2.66
C SER A 568 -16.36 26.90 2.11
N ALA A 569 -16.50 27.02 0.80
CA ALA A 569 -17.71 26.82 0.02
C ALA A 569 -18.09 25.33 -0.13
N ASP A 570 -18.07 24.59 0.97
CA ASP A 570 -18.50 23.20 1.00
C ASP A 570 -19.94 23.14 1.48
N TYR A 571 -20.85 22.93 0.52
CA TYR A 571 -22.25 22.61 0.76
C TYR A 571 -22.36 21.41 1.70
N ARG A 572 -22.57 21.65 2.99
CA ARG A 572 -22.89 20.61 3.97
C ARG A 572 -24.29 20.84 4.52
N MET A 573 -25.12 19.81 4.38
CA MET A 573 -26.48 19.77 4.92
C MET A 573 -26.47 19.95 6.44
N MET A 574 -27.13 21.00 6.94
CA MET A 574 -27.51 21.10 8.34
C MET A 574 -28.72 20.20 8.59
N LEU A 575 -28.52 19.12 9.33
CA LEU A 575 -29.58 18.28 9.91
C LEU A 575 -29.76 18.68 11.38
N SER A 576 -30.32 19.86 11.64
CA SER A 576 -30.71 20.24 13.01
C SER A 576 -32.12 19.70 13.30
N GLY A 577 -32.22 18.70 14.17
CA GLY A 577 -33.44 17.98 14.51
C GLY A 577 -34.45 18.73 15.39
N ASN A 578 -34.64 20.04 15.22
CA ASN A 578 -35.72 20.76 15.90
C ASN A 578 -36.61 21.47 14.88
N ALA A 579 -37.58 20.73 14.32
CA ALA A 579 -38.50 21.20 13.29
C ALA A 579 -39.68 22.04 13.84
N ASN A 580 -39.59 22.55 15.07
CA ASN A 580 -40.66 23.35 15.70
C ASN A 580 -40.21 24.72 16.21
N ASP A 581 -39.04 25.21 15.80
CA ASP A 581 -38.65 26.59 16.13
C ASP A 581 -39.31 27.59 15.16
N SER A 582 -40.46 28.11 15.55
CA SER A 582 -41.16 29.19 14.85
C SER A 582 -40.56 30.58 15.11
N THR A 583 -39.39 30.68 15.78
CA THR A 583 -38.79 31.97 16.19
C THR A 583 -37.55 32.38 15.41
N GLU A 584 -37.06 31.56 14.46
CA GLU A 584 -35.99 31.99 13.56
C GLU A 584 -36.50 33.01 12.52
N THR A 585 -36.38 34.29 12.86
CA THR A 585 -36.65 35.45 12.00
C THR A 585 -35.58 35.68 10.92
N ASN A 586 -34.60 34.78 10.78
CA ASN A 586 -33.47 34.97 9.88
C ASN A 586 -33.67 34.22 8.54
N ILE A 587 -34.07 34.97 7.51
CA ILE A 587 -34.39 34.51 6.15
C ILE A 587 -33.24 33.69 5.51
N VAL A 588 -32.02 33.79 6.03
CA VAL A 588 -30.80 33.20 5.48
C VAL A 588 -30.56 31.73 5.90
N ARG A 589 -31.24 31.21 6.94
CA ARG A 589 -31.00 29.85 7.47
C ARG A 589 -31.92 28.77 6.92
N LYS A 590 -32.78 29.09 5.95
CA LYS A 590 -33.58 28.08 5.26
C LYS A 590 -32.72 27.44 4.16
N SER A 591 -32.55 26.11 4.23
CA SER A 591 -31.95 25.34 3.15
C SER A 591 -32.56 25.76 1.80
N THR A 592 -31.73 26.28 0.89
CA THR A 592 -32.18 26.73 -0.43
C THR A 592 -32.65 25.58 -1.32
N HIS A 593 -32.30 24.34 -0.93
CA HIS A 593 -32.49 23.13 -1.73
C HIS A 593 -33.36 22.05 -1.09
N PHE A 594 -33.84 22.22 0.15
CA PHE A 594 -34.68 21.23 0.83
C PHE A 594 -35.78 21.87 1.69
N LEU A 595 -36.96 21.26 1.72
CA LEU A 595 -38.13 21.64 2.51
C LEU A 595 -38.58 20.45 3.36
N ALA A 596 -39.14 20.71 4.54
CA ALA A 596 -39.74 19.68 5.39
C ALA A 596 -41.27 19.79 5.37
N ASN A 597 -41.99 18.67 5.37
CA ASN A 597 -43.44 18.66 5.54
C ASN A 597 -43.75 18.87 7.04
N PRO A 598 -44.39 19.98 7.43
CA PRO A 598 -44.69 20.24 8.84
C PRO A 598 -45.70 19.24 9.45
N ALA A 599 -46.49 18.54 8.64
CA ALA A 599 -47.47 17.55 9.12
C ALA A 599 -46.90 16.14 9.27
N THR A 600 -45.88 15.75 8.49
CA THR A 600 -45.35 14.38 8.47
C THR A 600 -43.89 14.27 8.89
N GLY A 601 -43.16 15.38 9.03
CA GLY A 601 -41.73 15.38 9.33
C GLY A 601 -40.83 14.91 8.18
N GLU A 602 -41.39 14.60 7.01
CA GLU A 602 -40.61 14.14 5.85
C GLU A 602 -39.78 15.28 5.24
N PHE A 603 -38.49 15.03 5.00
CA PHE A 603 -37.54 15.95 4.38
C PHE A 603 -37.43 15.68 2.88
N TYR A 604 -37.57 16.70 2.04
CA TYR A 604 -37.52 16.55 0.59
C TYR A 604 -36.80 17.70 -0.11
N ALA A 605 -36.19 17.42 -1.26
CA ALA A 605 -35.55 18.44 -2.07
C ALA A 605 -36.59 19.48 -2.55
N LYS A 606 -36.22 20.75 -2.60
CA LYS A 606 -37.07 21.86 -3.05
C LYS A 606 -37.43 21.60 -4.52
N GLY A 607 -38.71 21.32 -4.77
CA GLY A 607 -39.20 20.89 -6.08
C GLY A 607 -39.44 19.39 -6.22
N PHE A 608 -39.18 18.55 -5.22
CA PHE A 608 -39.57 17.13 -5.21
C PHE A 608 -40.53 16.86 -4.04
N ARG A 609 -41.75 16.39 -4.28
CA ARG A 609 -42.75 16.08 -3.22
C ARG A 609 -43.14 14.62 -3.29
N ARG A 610 -43.16 13.90 -2.16
CA ARG A 610 -43.75 12.55 -2.07
C ARG A 610 -45.12 12.64 -1.42
N ILE A 611 -46.12 11.96 -1.99
CA ILE A 611 -47.48 11.95 -1.46
C ILE A 611 -47.98 10.50 -1.43
N ASN A 612 -48.41 10.04 -0.25
CA ASN A 612 -49.12 8.77 -0.13
C ASN A 612 -50.59 8.99 -0.47
N ILE A 613 -51.06 8.35 -1.55
CA ILE A 613 -52.45 8.44 -2.02
C ILE A 613 -53.24 7.15 -1.74
N THR A 614 -52.68 6.25 -0.91
CA THR A 614 -53.30 4.97 -0.55
C THR A 614 -54.72 5.15 -0.03
N GLY A 615 -55.70 4.52 -0.68
CA GLY A 615 -57.11 4.50 -0.26
C GLY A 615 -57.88 5.82 -0.46
N GLN A 616 -57.33 6.80 -1.16
CA GLN A 616 -58.01 8.06 -1.47
C GLN A 616 -58.96 7.92 -2.68
N THR A 617 -59.98 8.79 -2.75
CA THR A 617 -60.79 8.98 -3.97
C THR A 617 -60.24 10.15 -4.76
N LEU A 618 -59.67 9.89 -5.93
CA LEU A 618 -58.89 10.88 -6.68
C LEU A 618 -58.95 10.66 -8.18
N ASP A 619 -59.26 11.71 -8.95
CA ASP A 619 -59.04 11.72 -10.40
C ASP A 619 -57.64 12.24 -10.68
N ILE A 620 -56.76 11.42 -11.27
CA ILE A 620 -55.37 11.82 -11.51
C ILE A 620 -55.22 12.89 -12.60
N ASN A 621 -56.27 13.19 -13.39
CA ASN A 621 -56.25 14.35 -14.28
C ASN A 621 -56.23 15.68 -13.51
N THR A 622 -56.72 15.69 -12.26
CA THR A 622 -56.67 16.87 -11.37
C THR A 622 -55.26 17.17 -10.87
N LEU A 623 -54.35 16.19 -10.95
CA LEU A 623 -52.92 16.35 -10.63
C LEU A 623 -52.17 17.01 -11.79
N ASN A 624 -52.63 18.20 -12.19
CA ASN A 624 -52.02 19.02 -13.23
C ASN A 624 -51.23 20.17 -12.58
N LEU A 625 -49.89 20.14 -12.72
CA LEU A 625 -49.01 21.18 -12.24
C LEU A 625 -49.03 22.35 -13.24
N SER A 626 -49.96 23.29 -13.09
CA SER A 626 -50.20 24.35 -14.08
C SER A 626 -49.59 25.72 -13.73
N SER A 627 -48.73 25.81 -12.72
CA SER A 627 -48.05 27.07 -12.40
C SER A 627 -46.79 26.84 -11.54
N GLY A 628 -45.81 27.74 -11.68
CA GLY A 628 -44.66 27.82 -10.77
C GLY A 628 -43.32 27.37 -11.36
N THR A 629 -42.40 27.02 -10.46
CA THR A 629 -41.06 26.51 -10.78
C THR A 629 -41.13 25.02 -11.12
N PRO A 630 -40.28 24.50 -12.03
CA PRO A 630 -40.18 23.07 -12.29
C PRO A 630 -40.18 22.25 -11.00
N CYS A 631 -41.05 21.25 -10.94
CA CYS A 631 -41.19 20.39 -9.79
C CYS A 631 -41.68 19.00 -10.18
N ILE A 632 -41.36 18.03 -9.34
CA ILE A 632 -41.73 16.63 -9.46
C ILE A 632 -42.56 16.29 -8.23
N MET A 633 -43.71 15.69 -8.46
CA MET A 633 -44.57 15.13 -7.43
C MET A 633 -44.66 13.63 -7.66
N ARG A 634 -44.20 12.85 -6.70
CA ARG A 634 -44.29 11.39 -6.70
C ARG A 634 -45.44 10.96 -5.80
N CYS A 635 -46.51 10.47 -6.42
CA CYS A 635 -47.62 9.84 -5.73
C CYS A 635 -47.38 8.34 -5.62
N ILE A 636 -47.63 7.79 -4.43
CA ILE A 636 -47.43 6.36 -4.13
C ILE A 636 -48.76 5.78 -3.66
N GLU A 637 -49.22 4.72 -4.34
CA GLU A 637 -50.24 3.80 -3.86
C GLU A 637 -49.56 2.48 -3.47
N LYS A 638 -49.63 2.13 -2.18
CA LYS A 638 -48.95 0.99 -1.57
C LYS A 638 -49.80 -0.30 -1.56
N THR A 639 -51.10 -0.22 -1.83
CA THR A 639 -52.02 -1.35 -1.71
C THR A 639 -52.55 -1.83 -3.05
N SER A 640 -52.89 -3.12 -3.14
CA SER A 640 -53.46 -3.72 -4.35
C SER A 640 -54.90 -3.30 -4.63
N GLY A 641 -55.64 -2.82 -3.60
CA GLY A 641 -57.06 -2.45 -3.67
C GLY A 641 -57.38 -0.95 -3.52
N GLY A 642 -56.45 -0.12 -3.03
CA GLY A 642 -56.73 1.30 -2.80
C GLY A 642 -56.82 2.16 -4.07
N ALA A 643 -56.35 1.63 -5.20
CA ALA A 643 -56.52 2.22 -6.53
C ALA A 643 -57.96 2.16 -7.06
N ALA A 644 -58.88 1.41 -6.43
CA ALA A 644 -60.23 1.18 -6.94
C ALA A 644 -61.05 2.48 -7.09
N ASN A 645 -60.76 3.48 -6.25
CA ASN A 645 -61.41 4.79 -6.27
C ASN A 645 -60.56 5.86 -6.98
N ILE A 646 -59.51 5.46 -7.71
CA ILE A 646 -58.62 6.33 -8.47
C ILE A 646 -58.95 6.19 -9.97
N THR A 647 -59.35 7.29 -10.61
CA THR A 647 -59.84 7.30 -11.99
C THR A 647 -58.81 7.87 -12.97
N ASN A 648 -58.94 7.59 -14.27
CA ASN A 648 -58.05 8.02 -15.37
C ASN A 648 -56.62 7.45 -15.37
N ILE A 649 -56.37 6.39 -14.60
CA ILE A 649 -55.15 5.58 -14.66
C ILE A 649 -55.15 4.63 -15.87
N PRO A 650 -53.96 4.25 -16.41
CA PRO A 650 -53.88 3.40 -17.61
C PRO A 650 -54.19 1.93 -17.32
N VAL A 651 -53.97 1.46 -16.08
CA VAL A 651 -54.22 0.07 -15.65
C VAL A 651 -54.78 0.10 -14.23
N THR A 652 -55.87 -0.62 -13.97
CA THR A 652 -56.51 -0.72 -12.65
C THR A 652 -55.93 -1.84 -11.80
N GLY A 653 -55.86 -1.62 -10.48
CA GLY A 653 -55.43 -2.62 -9.49
C GLY A 653 -53.92 -2.90 -9.46
N GLN A 654 -53.41 -3.20 -8.26
CA GLN A 654 -51.98 -3.31 -7.87
C GLN A 654 -51.34 -1.99 -7.40
N PRO A 655 -50.32 -2.07 -6.50
CA PRO A 655 -49.52 -0.92 -6.11
C PRO A 655 -48.86 -0.26 -7.31
N PHE A 656 -48.83 1.06 -7.32
CA PHE A 656 -48.24 1.83 -8.41
C PHE A 656 -47.57 3.10 -7.91
N LEU A 657 -46.65 3.59 -8.73
CA LEU A 657 -46.04 4.90 -8.60
C LEU A 657 -46.51 5.77 -9.76
N LEU A 658 -46.91 7.00 -9.43
CA LEU A 658 -47.22 8.03 -10.40
C LEU A 658 -46.28 9.22 -10.17
N ASP A 659 -45.36 9.45 -11.10
CA ASP A 659 -44.56 10.66 -11.14
C ASP A 659 -45.28 11.71 -11.99
N ILE A 660 -45.45 12.90 -11.43
CA ILE A 660 -46.00 14.07 -12.11
C ILE A 660 -44.91 15.11 -12.17
N GLU A 661 -44.47 15.46 -13.37
CA GLU A 661 -43.33 16.35 -13.60
C GLU A 661 -43.81 17.61 -14.32
N LEU A 662 -43.59 18.76 -13.69
CA LEU A 662 -43.74 20.06 -14.33
C LEU A 662 -42.46 20.40 -15.09
N ILE A 663 -42.54 20.34 -16.41
CA ILE A 663 -41.43 20.65 -17.30
C ILE A 663 -41.65 22.08 -17.84
N ARG A 664 -40.67 22.95 -17.67
CA ARG A 664 -40.67 24.30 -18.26
C ARG A 664 -40.10 24.20 -19.68
N TRP A 665 -40.85 24.70 -20.66
CA TRP A 665 -40.48 24.57 -22.07
C TRP A 665 -39.66 25.76 -22.56
N ALA A 666 -40.24 26.98 -22.57
CA ALA A 666 -39.50 28.18 -22.99
C ALA A 666 -39.65 29.42 -22.09
N SER A 667 -40.67 29.50 -21.22
CA SER A 667 -40.91 30.69 -20.38
C SER A 667 -41.64 30.38 -19.06
N ALA A 668 -41.84 31.38 -18.20
CA ALA A 668 -42.60 31.22 -16.96
C ALA A 668 -44.10 30.90 -17.18
N THR A 669 -44.60 31.14 -18.40
CA THR A 669 -45.99 30.87 -18.81
C THR A 669 -46.12 29.71 -19.79
N ASP A 670 -45.00 29.10 -20.20
CA ASP A 670 -44.94 27.99 -21.16
C ASP A 670 -44.40 26.72 -20.48
N TYR A 671 -45.34 25.86 -20.09
CA TYR A 671 -45.10 24.67 -19.28
C TYR A 671 -45.96 23.50 -19.76
N ILE A 672 -45.45 22.28 -19.55
CA ILE A 672 -46.19 21.03 -19.77
C ILE A 672 -46.10 20.18 -18.51
N THR A 673 -47.18 19.46 -18.20
CA THR A 673 -47.17 18.46 -17.11
C THR A 673 -47.02 17.09 -17.74
N MET A 674 -45.97 16.36 -17.40
CA MET A 674 -45.81 14.96 -17.75
C MET A 674 -46.29 14.08 -16.60
N GLN A 675 -47.00 13.00 -16.92
CA GLN A 675 -47.30 11.95 -15.96
C GLN A 675 -46.69 10.63 -16.43
N THR A 676 -45.99 9.97 -15.50
CA THR A 676 -45.34 8.69 -15.70
C THR A 676 -45.87 7.71 -14.67
N PHE A 677 -46.61 6.71 -15.14
CA PHE A 677 -47.25 5.69 -14.31
C PHE A 677 -46.52 4.36 -14.47
N ARG A 678 -46.17 3.75 -13.33
CA ARG A 678 -45.53 2.43 -13.24
C ARG A 678 -46.26 1.60 -12.21
N ASN A 679 -46.71 0.40 -12.58
CA ASN A 679 -47.37 -0.51 -11.64
C ASN A 679 -46.59 -1.81 -11.43
N ALA A 680 -46.81 -2.43 -10.29
CA ALA A 680 -46.16 -3.69 -9.94
C ALA A 680 -46.60 -4.87 -10.83
N ALA A 681 -47.76 -4.77 -11.48
CA ALA A 681 -48.29 -5.84 -12.34
C ALA A 681 -47.51 -6.01 -13.65
N ASN A 682 -46.94 -4.93 -14.19
CA ASN A 682 -46.18 -4.94 -15.43
C ASN A 682 -44.89 -4.12 -15.27
N PRO A 683 -43.88 -4.62 -14.53
CA PRO A 683 -42.66 -3.86 -14.23
C PRO A 683 -41.83 -3.52 -15.47
N ALA A 684 -42.03 -4.24 -16.58
CA ALA A 684 -41.39 -3.96 -17.87
C ALA A 684 -42.04 -2.80 -18.65
N ASN A 685 -43.22 -2.35 -18.24
CA ASN A 685 -44.00 -1.32 -18.92
C ASN A 685 -44.04 -0.03 -18.09
N GLU A 686 -43.76 1.09 -18.74
CA GLU A 686 -43.98 2.43 -18.21
C GLU A 686 -45.02 3.14 -19.09
N TYR A 687 -46.01 3.78 -18.48
CA TYR A 687 -47.03 4.53 -19.22
C TYR A 687 -46.77 6.02 -19.05
N VAL A 688 -46.70 6.76 -20.15
CA VAL A 688 -46.41 8.20 -20.14
C VAL A 688 -47.51 8.97 -20.87
N ARG A 689 -47.89 10.13 -20.34
CA ARG A 689 -48.75 11.10 -21.03
C ARG A 689 -48.38 12.53 -20.67
N PHE A 690 -48.87 13.49 -21.46
CA PHE A 690 -48.60 14.91 -21.28
C PHE A 690 -49.91 15.71 -21.19
N CYS A 691 -49.88 16.78 -20.39
CA CYS A 691 -50.89 17.83 -20.37
C CYS A 691 -50.32 19.09 -20.99
N THR A 692 -50.97 19.59 -22.04
CA THR A 692 -50.62 20.85 -22.71
C THR A 692 -51.82 21.79 -22.61
N SER A 693 -51.60 23.01 -22.07
CA SER A 693 -52.64 24.04 -21.89
C SER A 693 -53.92 23.55 -21.20
N GLY A 694 -53.78 22.64 -20.22
CA GLY A 694 -54.91 22.09 -19.45
C GLY A 694 -55.59 20.87 -20.07
N THR A 695 -55.16 20.41 -21.25
CA THR A 695 -55.71 19.22 -21.93
C THR A 695 -54.76 18.04 -21.84
N TRP A 696 -55.24 16.89 -21.35
CA TRP A 696 -54.46 15.65 -21.26
C TRP A 696 -54.49 14.85 -22.57
N GLY A 697 -53.31 14.44 -23.03
CA GLY A 697 -53.18 13.41 -24.06
C GLY A 697 -53.46 12.00 -23.53
N GLY A 698 -53.61 11.05 -24.47
CA GLY A 698 -53.73 9.63 -24.13
C GLY A 698 -52.46 9.03 -23.53
N TRP A 699 -52.60 7.91 -22.82
CA TRP A 699 -51.47 7.14 -22.29
C TRP A 699 -50.71 6.41 -23.40
N VAL A 700 -49.38 6.52 -23.38
CA VAL A 700 -48.47 5.81 -24.30
C VAL A 700 -47.62 4.83 -23.50
N THR A 701 -47.58 3.56 -23.92
CA THR A 701 -46.77 2.52 -23.28
C THR A 701 -45.33 2.53 -23.81
N ARG A 702 -44.35 2.53 -22.91
CA ARG A 702 -42.92 2.33 -23.15
C ARG A 702 -42.51 0.98 -22.56
N VAL A 703 -41.84 0.14 -23.34
CA VAL A 703 -41.36 -1.19 -22.91
C VAL A 703 -39.84 -1.15 -22.81
N PHE A 704 -39.29 -1.51 -21.65
CA PHE A 704 -37.85 -1.67 -21.47
C PHE A 704 -37.45 -3.12 -21.73
N THR A 705 -36.93 -3.43 -22.92
CA THR A 705 -36.24 -4.70 -23.16
C THR A 705 -34.80 -4.54 -22.72
N ASP A 706 -34.43 -5.15 -21.59
CA ASP A 706 -33.04 -5.30 -21.18
C ASP A 706 -32.27 -6.03 -22.29
N THR A 707 -31.38 -5.33 -22.98
CA THR A 707 -30.57 -5.87 -24.07
C THR A 707 -29.49 -6.79 -23.51
N LYS A 708 -29.85 -8.02 -23.16
CA LYS A 708 -28.89 -9.14 -23.11
C LYS A 708 -28.39 -9.41 -24.53
N TYR A 709 -27.26 -8.81 -24.90
CA TYR A 709 -26.52 -9.22 -26.08
C TYR A 709 -25.93 -10.61 -25.84
N SER A 710 -26.49 -11.62 -26.50
CA SER A 710 -25.92 -12.97 -26.57
C SER A 710 -24.94 -13.01 -27.75
N HIS A 711 -23.67 -13.33 -27.50
CA HIS A 711 -22.68 -13.46 -28.56
C HIS A 711 -23.07 -14.59 -29.53
N PRO A 712 -23.14 -14.34 -30.84
CA PRO A 712 -23.45 -15.39 -31.80
C PRO A 712 -22.32 -16.44 -31.87
N ASN A 713 -22.70 -17.71 -32.00
CA ASN A 713 -21.74 -18.82 -32.17
C ASN A 713 -20.87 -18.61 -33.43
N SER A 714 -19.56 -18.75 -33.28
CA SER A 714 -18.58 -18.57 -34.37
C SER A 714 -18.71 -19.59 -35.50
N GLY A 715 -19.32 -20.75 -35.23
CA GLY A 715 -19.47 -21.85 -36.19
C GLY A 715 -18.17 -22.64 -36.48
N VAL A 716 -17.03 -22.21 -35.92
CA VAL A 716 -15.74 -22.90 -36.08
C VAL A 716 -15.56 -23.94 -34.97
N THR A 717 -15.22 -25.18 -35.34
CA THR A 717 -14.94 -26.26 -34.38
C THR A 717 -13.78 -25.87 -33.46
N ALA A 718 -13.94 -26.07 -32.15
CA ALA A 718 -12.90 -25.79 -31.17
C ALA A 718 -11.63 -26.59 -31.45
N GLY A 719 -10.47 -25.91 -31.50
CA GLY A 719 -9.19 -26.53 -31.80
C GLY A 719 -8.07 -25.51 -31.99
N THR A 720 -6.84 -26.00 -32.14
CA THR A 720 -5.66 -25.16 -32.40
C THR A 720 -5.50 -24.94 -33.90
N TYR A 721 -5.48 -23.67 -34.31
CA TYR A 721 -5.28 -23.25 -35.70
C TYR A 721 -4.06 -22.36 -35.81
N LYS A 722 -3.24 -22.58 -36.83
CA LYS A 722 -2.06 -21.76 -37.14
C LYS A 722 -2.41 -20.52 -37.98
N SER A 723 -3.63 -20.46 -38.53
CA SER A 723 -4.20 -19.29 -39.20
C SER A 723 -5.73 -19.27 -39.03
N VAL A 724 -6.32 -18.09 -38.81
CA VAL A 724 -7.77 -17.90 -38.63
C VAL A 724 -8.31 -16.79 -39.53
N THR A 725 -9.55 -16.93 -39.98
CA THR A 725 -10.26 -15.91 -40.77
C THR A 725 -11.32 -15.26 -39.89
N VAL A 726 -11.42 -13.92 -39.92
CA VAL A 726 -12.40 -13.15 -39.14
C VAL A 726 -13.35 -12.36 -40.05
N ASN A 727 -14.58 -12.14 -39.58
CA ASN A 727 -15.53 -11.26 -40.28
C ASN A 727 -15.27 -9.77 -39.95
N ALA A 728 -16.06 -8.87 -40.55
CA ALA A 728 -15.94 -7.43 -40.33
C ALA A 728 -16.15 -6.96 -38.87
N GLN A 729 -16.73 -7.82 -38.02
CA GLN A 729 -16.95 -7.57 -36.59
C GLN A 729 -15.88 -8.23 -35.71
N GLY A 730 -14.87 -8.89 -36.29
CA GLY A 730 -13.79 -9.57 -35.57
C GLY A 730 -14.11 -10.98 -35.09
N HIS A 731 -15.25 -11.56 -35.47
CA HIS A 731 -15.58 -12.94 -35.11
C HIS A 731 -14.85 -13.94 -36.01
N VAL A 732 -14.26 -14.98 -35.43
CA VAL A 732 -13.62 -16.07 -36.17
C VAL A 732 -14.67 -16.84 -36.97
N THR A 733 -14.46 -16.99 -38.27
CA THR A 733 -15.37 -17.66 -39.23
C THR A 733 -14.74 -18.86 -39.93
N GLY A 734 -13.43 -19.06 -39.77
CA GLY A 734 -12.71 -20.23 -40.26
C GLY A 734 -11.33 -20.36 -39.62
N GLY A 735 -10.79 -21.57 -39.59
CA GLY A 735 -9.44 -21.87 -39.10
C GLY A 735 -8.74 -22.88 -40.01
N SER A 736 -7.45 -22.70 -40.23
CA SER A 736 -6.61 -23.61 -41.03
C SER A 736 -5.23 -23.82 -40.38
N ASN A 737 -4.57 -24.91 -40.76
CA ASN A 737 -3.22 -25.26 -40.31
C ASN A 737 -2.27 -25.40 -41.50
N PRO A 738 -1.84 -24.27 -42.11
CA PRO A 738 -1.05 -24.32 -43.32
C PRO A 738 0.32 -24.98 -43.08
N THR A 739 0.82 -25.69 -44.08
CA THR A 739 2.17 -26.31 -44.06
C THR A 739 3.10 -25.73 -45.12
N THR A 740 2.63 -24.75 -45.89
CA THR A 740 3.38 -24.06 -46.95
C THR A 740 3.47 -22.56 -46.66
N LEU A 741 4.56 -21.92 -47.08
CA LEU A 741 4.76 -20.46 -46.90
C LEU A 741 3.62 -19.64 -47.52
N ALA A 742 3.16 -20.04 -48.71
CA ALA A 742 2.00 -19.45 -49.37
C ALA A 742 0.72 -19.56 -48.53
N GLY A 743 0.54 -20.67 -47.80
CA GLY A 743 -0.60 -20.87 -46.91
C GLY A 743 -0.57 -20.00 -45.65
N TYR A 744 0.59 -19.47 -45.25
CA TYR A 744 0.72 -18.44 -44.21
C TYR A 744 0.60 -17.01 -44.76
N GLY A 745 0.42 -16.83 -46.07
CA GLY A 745 0.42 -15.52 -46.71
C GLY A 745 1.80 -14.86 -46.80
N ILE A 746 2.88 -15.62 -46.61
CA ILE A 746 4.26 -15.13 -46.71
C ILE A 746 4.64 -15.08 -48.19
N THR A 747 4.70 -13.87 -48.76
CA THR A 747 4.95 -13.64 -50.20
C THR A 747 6.39 -13.25 -50.53
N ASP A 748 7.21 -12.94 -49.53
CA ASP A 748 8.57 -12.40 -49.63
C ASP A 748 9.65 -13.32 -49.03
N ALA A 749 9.33 -14.60 -48.82
CA ALA A 749 10.31 -15.57 -48.33
C ALA A 749 11.44 -15.78 -49.36
N ALA A 750 12.69 -15.57 -48.94
CA ALA A 750 13.86 -15.87 -49.75
C ALA A 750 13.87 -17.35 -50.19
N ALA A 751 14.02 -17.59 -51.50
CA ALA A 751 13.98 -18.93 -52.06
C ALA A 751 15.14 -19.79 -51.55
N LYS A 752 14.84 -20.97 -51.00
CA LYS A 752 15.85 -21.95 -50.53
C LYS A 752 16.63 -22.63 -51.67
N SER A 753 16.30 -22.35 -52.93
CA SER A 753 17.03 -22.86 -54.09
C SER A 753 17.92 -21.77 -54.70
N HIS A 754 19.16 -21.66 -54.21
CA HIS A 754 20.22 -21.18 -55.07
C HIS A 754 20.49 -22.29 -56.11
N ASN A 755 20.20 -21.97 -57.38
CA ASN A 755 20.61 -22.75 -58.53
C ASN A 755 22.16 -22.79 -58.56
N HIS A 756 22.76 -23.94 -58.26
CA HIS A 756 24.20 -24.18 -58.42
C HIS A 756 24.52 -24.55 -59.87
N ASP A 757 24.26 -23.65 -60.82
CA ASP A 757 24.71 -23.85 -62.18
C ASP A 757 26.09 -23.20 -62.38
N THR A 758 27.04 -24.01 -62.87
CA THR A 758 28.36 -23.69 -63.43
C THR A 758 29.62 -23.44 -62.56
N VAL A 759 29.59 -23.34 -61.22
CA VAL A 759 30.82 -22.91 -60.47
C VAL A 759 31.35 -23.85 -59.38
N TYR A 760 30.70 -24.98 -59.06
CA TYR A 760 31.19 -25.84 -57.96
C TYR A 760 31.41 -27.30 -58.37
N LEU A 761 32.65 -27.77 -58.18
CA LEU A 761 33.09 -29.15 -58.36
C LEU A 761 32.38 -30.09 -57.35
N LYS A 762 31.99 -31.27 -57.85
CA LYS A 762 31.27 -32.31 -57.10
C LYS A 762 32.08 -32.80 -55.91
N LYS A 763 31.46 -32.90 -54.72
CA LYS A 763 32.08 -33.49 -53.53
C LYS A 763 32.01 -35.03 -53.62
N GLY A 764 33.10 -35.66 -54.02
CA GLY A 764 33.25 -37.13 -54.14
C GLY A 764 34.19 -37.51 -55.30
N ALA A 765 34.51 -38.80 -55.45
CA ALA A 765 35.41 -39.28 -56.52
C ALA A 765 34.85 -38.90 -57.91
N MET A 766 35.57 -38.03 -58.63
CA MET A 766 35.21 -37.59 -59.98
C MET A 766 35.68 -38.62 -61.01
N LYS A 767 34.82 -38.99 -61.96
CA LYS A 767 35.18 -39.85 -63.09
C LYS A 767 35.54 -38.99 -64.30
N TRP A 768 36.30 -39.55 -65.24
CA TRP A 768 36.77 -38.85 -66.45
C TRP A 768 35.65 -38.16 -67.25
N ASN A 769 34.44 -38.73 -67.27
CA ASN A 769 33.28 -38.13 -67.93
C ASN A 769 32.75 -36.86 -67.25
N ASP A 770 33.14 -36.56 -66.01
CA ASP A 770 32.69 -35.39 -65.23
C ASP A 770 33.50 -34.11 -65.55
N LEU A 771 34.57 -34.19 -66.37
CA LEU A 771 35.50 -33.08 -66.68
C LEU A 771 35.34 -32.49 -68.09
N GLY A 772 34.34 -32.93 -68.87
CA GLY A 772 34.05 -32.31 -70.17
C GLY A 772 35.20 -32.39 -71.19
N GLY A 773 35.97 -33.48 -71.19
CA GLY A 773 36.95 -33.74 -72.24
C GLY A 773 36.27 -34.04 -73.57
N GLY A 774 36.57 -33.22 -74.59
CA GLY A 774 36.38 -33.58 -75.99
C GLY A 774 37.40 -34.60 -76.47
#